data_AF-A0A1Z1WJ63-F1
#
_entry.id   AF-A0A1Z1WJ63-F1
#
_cell.length_a   1.000
_cell.length_b   1.000
_cell.length_c   1.000
_cell.angle_alpha   90.00
_cell.angle_beta   90.00
_cell.angle_gamma   90.00
#
_symmetry.space_group_name_H-M   'P 1'
#
loop_
_entity.id
_entity.type
_entity.pdbx_description
1 polymer ?
#
loop_
_entity_poly.entity_id
_entity_poly.type
_entity_poly.pdbx_seq_one_letter_code
_entity_poly.pdbx_strand_id
1 'polypeptide(L)'
;MRPEGYDYDTHSRLAGPLTEPEGGAGTGTGHAGYRVQYRPLLAREPHRIRALLLMTLAPLLTGALLVYLVWPTHWTEREGGDRWLVGLDVTMLVAIGLIEVFMLVNVVSIAHATMVARDPVPVVPEEGTRVAFLTTYVPGKEPLAMVRATLEGAVRIHHTGPLDVWLLDEGDDDQAKALCEELGVRHFTRLGVAEWNRKKGPHKTRTKHGNYNAWLAMHGGDYDFFASVDTDHVPLPNFLERMMGFFRDPDVAFVVGPQVYGNYVSPVTKAAESQQFLFHALIQRAGNRYRAPMFVGTNNVVRIAALRQVGGLYDSITEDMATGFELHRHKNPVTGRHWRSVYTPDVLAVGEGPASWTDFFTQQMRWSRGTYETLIKQYWKAPFTMPPGRLFSYTLMLVYYPMTAVNWLLGILSCVLFLWFGASGTQVAASVWLMLYSDAAALQIGLYLWNRRHNVSPHEPEGSGGLAGMAMSALSAPIYAKSLGAAALRRPCRFVVTPRAAGPPLTGCSPSASICSGRWCSPVRSSRRSCSITRTSRCGPGRCSPWRSRWRRSRCGPSPRSASSGPARPPRPGGGRTAARTPTASRSPPSPPARRLEVTDAMPFRPPEFSKRTKKIVFGVGAGAVLIGLNAPAAVSFAEEKYHEYKISRPGYMKKYGSWQQVGIPKEFRTNAIHAALLHTGKVLIVAGSGNEQEKFDAGSFDTVLWDPEKNTFKKIETPEDFFCSGHAQLPDGRLLVAGGTARYELLDGEVERAGGGMRVKNENPDKPVVLKKGTKFRSPSGVEYVSRFDVTVPKAERDFEITYSKSGAMQPWKTKVVASEARVFVEAVREGAPSVTEKSAQYEIEGLTGKEADNTYGIAEKLTMDKQDFQGIKAAYEFDPVAEKYIAVEPMDKARWYPTLVGLEDGRVLAVSGLDDVGVIDPGDNEIYDPKTKKWTDGPKRYFPTYPALFLTKGGKLFYPASNAGYGPAKKGRAPGLWDLKTNKFEKVPGLTDLDQTETSGSVLLPPAQDQKVMILGGGGVGESEKSTKRTAVIDLKEKNPAFRTGPELPQGTRYLNSVLMPDDSVFTTNGSSDYRGRSASNILKAQFYDPKGDAGRGAFRPAADPKVGRNYHSEALLLPDGRVATFGSDPLFDNEQNTKLGHFEQRMEIFTPPSLHKSGKNRPVLGAGPGVLPADGRATFRTAHPEKLVSARLMRPSAVTHTTDVEQRSIALGLTKGPGSVTVDVPREDAALVPPGWYMLFVTDAAGASSEAKWVHVK
;
A
#
# COMPACT_ATOMS: atom_id res chain seq x y z
N MET A 1 -16.98 -9.39 55.20
CA MET A 1 -17.49 -8.00 55.39
C MET A 1 -18.13 -7.53 54.08
N ARG A 2 -19.37 -7.02 54.12
CA ARG A 2 -20.03 -6.34 52.98
C ARG A 2 -19.45 -4.93 52.87
N PRO A 3 -18.93 -4.47 51.71
CA PRO A 3 -18.48 -3.08 51.58
C PRO A 3 -19.64 -2.11 51.82
N GLU A 4 -19.47 -1.20 52.78
CA GLU A 4 -20.49 -0.20 53.10
C GLU A 4 -20.65 0.83 51.96
N GLY A 5 -21.87 1.34 51.78
CA GLY A 5 -22.17 2.38 50.79
C GLY A 5 -22.63 1.92 49.40
N TYR A 6 -22.84 0.62 49.16
CA TYR A 6 -23.33 0.08 47.88
C TYR A 6 -24.70 -0.61 48.00
N ASP A 7 -25.56 -0.40 47.00
CA ASP A 7 -26.94 -0.90 46.95
C ASP A 7 -27.01 -2.36 46.44
N TYR A 8 -26.68 -3.31 47.32
CA TYR A 8 -26.89 -4.74 47.05
C TYR A 8 -28.35 -5.17 47.16
N ASP A 9 -29.22 -4.38 47.78
CA ASP A 9 -30.60 -4.79 48.07
C ASP A 9 -31.46 -4.71 46.80
N THR A 10 -31.24 -3.68 45.96
CA THR A 10 -31.78 -3.63 44.58
C THR A 10 -31.02 -4.59 43.65
N HIS A 11 -29.69 -4.66 43.73
CA HIS A 11 -28.88 -5.47 42.80
C HIS A 11 -29.03 -6.99 43.00
N SER A 12 -29.42 -7.45 44.20
CA SER A 12 -29.82 -8.84 44.44
C SER A 12 -31.22 -9.18 43.92
N ARG A 13 -31.93 -8.24 43.28
CA ARG A 13 -33.31 -8.39 42.79
C ARG A 13 -33.51 -7.89 41.35
N LEU A 14 -32.44 -7.78 40.56
CA LEU A 14 -32.46 -7.33 39.15
C LEU A 14 -33.37 -8.17 38.24
N ALA A 15 -33.54 -9.46 38.53
CA ALA A 15 -34.50 -10.33 37.84
C ALA A 15 -35.97 -10.01 38.17
N GLY A 16 -36.23 -9.15 39.17
CA GLY A 16 -37.56 -8.78 39.65
C GLY A 16 -37.97 -9.48 40.95
N PRO A 17 -39.21 -9.27 41.43
CA PRO A 17 -39.73 -9.94 42.62
C PRO A 17 -39.81 -11.46 42.44
N LEU A 18 -39.89 -12.19 43.56
CA LEU A 18 -40.31 -13.59 43.56
C LEU A 18 -41.79 -13.67 43.14
N THR A 19 -42.14 -14.77 42.48
CA THR A 19 -43.51 -15.04 41.99
C THR A 19 -43.94 -16.46 42.34
N GLU A 20 -45.24 -16.71 42.38
CA GLU A 20 -45.76 -18.06 42.56
C GLU A 20 -45.61 -18.91 41.29
N PRO A 21 -45.39 -20.23 41.39
CA PRO A 21 -45.25 -21.10 40.24
C PRO A 21 -46.60 -21.33 39.54
N GLU A 22 -46.73 -20.87 38.30
CA GLU A 22 -47.90 -21.15 37.46
C GLU A 22 -48.11 -22.68 37.29
N GLY A 23 -49.29 -23.18 37.68
CA GLY A 23 -49.71 -24.58 37.54
C GLY A 23 -49.86 -25.38 38.85
N GLY A 24 -49.65 -24.77 40.02
CA GLY A 24 -49.62 -25.46 41.32
C GLY A 24 -50.96 -25.56 42.09
N ALA A 25 -52.04 -26.09 41.51
CA ALA A 25 -53.23 -26.49 42.30
C ALA A 25 -54.08 -27.57 41.61
N GLY A 26 -53.97 -28.82 42.10
CA GLY A 26 -54.98 -29.88 41.95
C GLY A 26 -55.32 -30.38 40.54
N THR A 27 -54.74 -31.53 40.14
CA THR A 27 -55.47 -32.68 39.54
C THR A 27 -54.49 -33.83 39.27
N GLY A 28 -54.83 -35.03 39.71
CA GLY A 28 -53.95 -36.19 39.60
C GLY A 28 -53.98 -36.87 38.23
N THR A 29 -53.19 -36.39 37.26
CA THR A 29 -52.75 -37.17 36.08
C THR A 29 -51.53 -36.53 35.38
N GLY A 30 -50.40 -37.23 35.31
CA GLY A 30 -49.41 -37.12 34.22
C GLY A 30 -48.55 -35.85 34.05
N HIS A 31 -47.41 -35.77 34.76
CA HIS A 31 -46.13 -35.17 34.29
C HIS A 31 -46.10 -33.77 33.60
N ALA A 32 -46.98 -32.82 33.96
CA ALA A 32 -46.86 -31.42 33.54
C ALA A 32 -46.11 -30.55 34.59
N GLY A 33 -44.84 -30.87 34.87
CA GLY A 33 -44.01 -30.11 35.82
C GLY A 33 -43.67 -28.68 35.37
N TYR A 34 -43.44 -27.79 36.34
CA TYR A 34 -43.07 -26.38 36.13
C TYR A 34 -41.89 -26.22 35.17
N ARG A 35 -41.86 -25.10 34.44
CA ARG A 35 -40.75 -24.71 33.56
C ARG A 35 -40.36 -23.26 33.79
N VAL A 36 -39.05 -23.00 33.78
CA VAL A 36 -38.53 -21.65 33.98
C VAL A 36 -39.01 -20.71 32.86
N GLN A 37 -39.72 -19.66 33.26
CA GLN A 37 -40.18 -18.57 32.39
C GLN A 37 -39.11 -17.48 32.28
N TYR A 38 -39.13 -16.72 31.18
CA TYR A 38 -38.10 -15.72 30.88
C TYR A 38 -38.67 -14.48 30.18
N ARG A 39 -38.18 -13.31 30.57
CA ARG A 39 -38.60 -11.99 30.04
C ARG A 39 -37.50 -11.40 29.13
N PRO A 40 -37.78 -11.13 27.83
CA PRO A 40 -36.81 -10.49 26.95
C PRO A 40 -36.49 -9.06 27.38
N LEU A 41 -35.21 -8.66 27.37
CA LEU A 41 -34.80 -7.30 27.74
C LEU A 41 -35.39 -6.24 26.79
N LEU A 42 -35.34 -6.48 25.47
CA LEU A 42 -35.89 -5.57 24.47
C LEU A 42 -37.41 -5.39 24.52
N ALA A 43 -38.16 -6.33 25.11
CA ALA A 43 -39.61 -6.22 25.19
C ALA A 43 -40.06 -5.10 26.15
N ARG A 44 -39.19 -4.70 27.09
CA ARG A 44 -39.41 -3.61 28.05
C ARG A 44 -38.79 -2.28 27.62
N GLU A 45 -38.24 -2.20 26.40
CA GLU A 45 -37.45 -1.05 25.95
C GLU A 45 -38.29 0.05 25.29
N PRO A 46 -38.40 1.27 25.88
CA PRO A 46 -39.16 2.37 25.29
C PRO A 46 -38.56 2.86 23.96
N HIS A 47 -37.26 2.66 23.71
CA HIS A 47 -36.58 3.04 22.47
C HIS A 47 -36.24 1.86 21.57
N ARG A 48 -37.07 0.81 21.55
CA ARG A 48 -36.84 -0.45 20.81
C ARG A 48 -36.47 -0.27 19.34
N ILE A 49 -37.01 0.75 18.66
CA ILE A 49 -36.69 1.03 17.25
C ILE A 49 -35.24 1.50 17.09
N ARG A 50 -34.75 2.39 17.97
CA ARG A 50 -33.35 2.85 17.95
C ARG A 50 -32.38 1.71 18.27
N ALA A 51 -32.78 0.84 19.20
CA ALA A 51 -32.03 -0.36 19.55
C ALA A 51 -31.89 -1.31 18.35
N LEU A 52 -33.01 -1.63 17.68
CA LEU A 52 -33.02 -2.46 16.48
C LEU A 52 -32.19 -1.85 15.34
N LEU A 53 -32.35 -0.55 15.05
CA LEU A 53 -31.55 0.16 14.05
C LEU A 53 -30.05 0.06 14.31
N LEU A 54 -29.62 0.21 15.57
CA LEU A 54 -28.22 0.07 15.96
C LEU A 54 -27.70 -1.37 15.78
N MET A 55 -28.54 -2.36 16.11
CA MET A 55 -28.24 -3.79 15.95
C MET A 55 -28.22 -4.25 14.48
N THR A 56 -28.89 -3.53 13.57
CA THR A 56 -28.82 -3.80 12.12
C THR A 56 -27.72 -3.01 11.42
N LEU A 57 -27.56 -1.72 11.74
CA LEU A 57 -26.61 -0.84 11.06
C LEU A 57 -25.15 -1.18 11.42
N ALA A 58 -24.84 -1.53 12.67
CA ALA A 58 -23.47 -1.85 13.06
C ALA A 58 -22.91 -3.07 12.29
N PRO A 59 -23.63 -4.22 12.17
CA PRO A 59 -23.23 -5.30 11.26
C PRO A 59 -23.20 -4.91 9.78
N LEU A 60 -24.22 -4.20 9.28
CA LEU A 60 -24.32 -3.87 7.85
C LEU A 60 -23.14 -3.00 7.38
N LEU A 61 -22.77 -1.98 8.16
CA LEU A 61 -21.68 -1.07 7.79
C LEU A 61 -20.31 -1.73 7.95
N THR A 62 -20.13 -2.58 8.97
CA THR A 62 -18.94 -3.44 9.10
C THR A 62 -18.83 -4.42 7.92
N GLY A 63 -19.95 -4.97 7.44
CA GLY A 63 -19.98 -5.80 6.23
C GLY A 63 -19.69 -5.02 4.95
N ALA A 64 -20.14 -3.77 4.84
CA ALA A 64 -19.82 -2.90 3.72
C ALA A 64 -18.32 -2.55 3.68
N LEU A 65 -17.69 -2.28 4.83
CA LEU A 65 -16.25 -2.08 4.95
C LEU A 65 -15.45 -3.32 4.50
N LEU A 66 -15.83 -4.51 4.97
CA LEU A 66 -15.25 -5.78 4.53
C LEU A 66 -15.34 -5.93 3.00
N VAL A 67 -16.54 -5.80 2.43
CA VAL A 67 -16.77 -5.96 0.98
C VAL A 67 -15.99 -4.92 0.18
N TYR A 68 -15.91 -3.68 0.64
CA TYR A 68 -15.13 -2.61 0.01
C TYR A 68 -13.63 -2.93 0.00
N LEU A 69 -13.06 -3.37 1.12
CA LEU A 69 -11.62 -3.68 1.24
C LEU A 69 -11.17 -4.92 0.46
N VAL A 70 -12.05 -5.89 0.25
CA VAL A 70 -11.72 -7.12 -0.52
C VAL A 70 -12.22 -7.10 -1.96
N TRP A 71 -12.78 -5.98 -2.44
CA TRP A 71 -13.34 -5.90 -3.79
C TRP A 71 -12.25 -6.01 -4.88
N PRO A 72 -12.44 -6.79 -5.96
CA PRO A 72 -11.38 -7.07 -6.94
C PRO A 72 -10.72 -5.83 -7.57
N THR A 73 -11.48 -4.75 -7.81
CA THR A 73 -10.91 -3.51 -8.39
C THR A 73 -10.05 -2.70 -7.42
N HIS A 74 -9.95 -3.13 -6.15
CA HIS A 74 -9.09 -2.53 -5.14
C HIS A 74 -7.91 -3.44 -4.78
N TRP A 75 -7.70 -4.56 -5.47
CA TRP A 75 -6.54 -5.42 -5.21
C TRP A 75 -5.27 -4.76 -5.73
N THR A 76 -4.14 -4.96 -5.03
CA THR A 76 -2.85 -4.43 -5.48
C THR A 76 -2.35 -5.19 -6.70
N GLU A 77 -2.55 -4.63 -7.89
CA GLU A 77 -1.91 -5.09 -9.12
C GLU A 77 -0.46 -4.59 -9.19
N ARG A 78 0.46 -5.46 -9.63
CA ARG A 78 1.84 -5.12 -9.98
C ARG A 78 2.16 -5.70 -11.34
N GLU A 79 2.31 -4.85 -12.35
CA GLU A 79 2.84 -5.25 -13.66
C GLU A 79 4.38 -5.33 -13.55
N GLY A 80 5.00 -6.37 -14.10
CA GLY A 80 6.44 -6.66 -13.91
C GLY A 80 6.86 -7.07 -12.47
N GLY A 81 5.94 -7.07 -11.50
CA GLY A 81 6.26 -7.31 -10.10
C GLY A 81 6.72 -8.74 -9.79
N ASP A 82 7.77 -8.82 -8.97
CA ASP A 82 8.37 -10.05 -8.46
C ASP A 82 7.33 -11.05 -7.91
N ARG A 83 7.36 -12.31 -8.37
CA ARG A 83 6.31 -13.32 -8.07
C ARG A 83 6.11 -13.56 -6.57
N TRP A 84 7.17 -13.43 -5.77
CA TRP A 84 7.08 -13.59 -4.32
C TRP A 84 6.32 -12.43 -3.66
N LEU A 85 6.49 -11.20 -4.18
CA LEU A 85 5.84 -10.00 -3.67
C LEU A 85 4.33 -10.02 -3.95
N VAL A 86 3.92 -10.49 -5.13
CA VAL A 86 2.50 -10.78 -5.44
C VAL A 86 1.92 -11.78 -4.43
N GLY A 87 2.68 -12.81 -4.05
CA GLY A 87 2.31 -13.75 -2.98
C GLY A 87 2.14 -13.08 -1.61
N LEU A 88 2.96 -12.06 -1.29
CA LEU A 88 2.83 -11.28 -0.06
C LEU A 88 1.62 -10.34 -0.09
N ASP A 89 1.32 -9.69 -1.22
CA ASP A 89 0.10 -8.87 -1.37
C ASP A 89 -1.16 -9.72 -1.23
N VAL A 90 -1.21 -10.93 -1.84
CA VAL A 90 -2.32 -11.88 -1.62
C VAL A 90 -2.41 -12.31 -0.15
N THR A 91 -1.27 -12.56 0.51
CA THR A 91 -1.24 -12.90 1.94
C THR A 91 -1.76 -11.74 2.81
N MET A 92 -1.40 -10.50 2.47
CA MET A 92 -1.86 -9.28 3.12
C MET A 92 -3.38 -9.08 2.94
N LEU A 93 -3.88 -9.26 1.71
CA LEU A 93 -5.31 -9.18 1.40
C LEU A 93 -6.12 -10.24 2.17
N VAL A 94 -5.62 -11.47 2.26
CA VAL A 94 -6.25 -12.53 3.08
C VAL A 94 -6.21 -12.18 4.57
N ALA A 95 -5.12 -11.60 5.07
CA ALA A 95 -5.04 -11.15 6.47
C ALA A 95 -6.06 -10.04 6.78
N ILE A 96 -6.16 -9.01 5.92
CA ILE A 96 -7.16 -7.93 6.03
C ILE A 96 -8.57 -8.50 5.99
N GLY A 97 -8.89 -9.36 5.02
CA GLY A 97 -10.21 -9.98 4.90
C GLY A 97 -10.59 -10.83 6.13
N LEU A 98 -9.64 -11.58 6.70
CA LEU A 98 -9.87 -12.35 7.94
C LEU A 98 -10.06 -11.45 9.16
N ILE A 99 -9.30 -10.35 9.29
CA ILE A 99 -9.46 -9.36 10.36
C ILE A 99 -10.89 -8.77 10.33
N GLU A 100 -11.31 -8.31 9.16
CA GLU A 100 -12.64 -7.72 8.93
C GLU A 100 -13.77 -8.74 9.12
N VAL A 101 -13.59 -10.00 8.71
CA VAL A 101 -14.53 -11.10 9.02
C VAL A 101 -14.64 -11.34 10.52
N PHE A 102 -13.53 -11.34 11.28
CA PHE A 102 -13.59 -11.50 12.74
C PHE A 102 -14.25 -10.30 13.43
N MET A 103 -14.01 -9.08 12.93
CA MET A 103 -14.73 -7.89 13.40
C MET A 103 -16.24 -8.04 13.13
N LEU A 104 -16.64 -8.38 11.92
CA LEU A 104 -18.04 -8.60 11.56
C LEU A 104 -18.71 -9.68 12.44
N VAL A 105 -18.06 -10.83 12.63
CA VAL A 105 -18.55 -11.91 13.51
C VAL A 105 -18.72 -11.41 14.95
N ASN A 106 -17.78 -10.62 15.48
CA ASN A 106 -17.88 -10.05 16.83
C ASN A 106 -19.09 -9.10 16.95
N VAL A 107 -19.25 -8.18 15.99
CA VAL A 107 -20.37 -7.22 15.98
C VAL A 107 -21.72 -7.91 15.83
N VAL A 108 -21.83 -8.88 14.92
CA VAL A 108 -23.01 -9.74 14.75
C VAL A 108 -23.30 -10.51 16.04
N SER A 109 -22.27 -11.05 16.71
CA SER A 109 -22.42 -11.80 17.96
C SER A 109 -22.96 -10.92 19.09
N ILE A 110 -22.46 -9.69 19.25
CA ILE A 110 -22.92 -8.74 20.26
C ILE A 110 -24.33 -8.25 19.93
N ALA A 111 -24.61 -7.87 18.69
CA ALA A 111 -25.94 -7.44 18.25
C ALA A 111 -26.98 -8.57 18.46
N HIS A 112 -26.63 -9.80 18.09
CA HIS A 112 -27.45 -10.99 18.32
C HIS A 112 -27.67 -11.29 19.80
N ALA A 113 -26.60 -11.30 20.61
CA ALA A 113 -26.71 -11.47 22.07
C ALA A 113 -27.66 -10.43 22.67
N THR A 114 -27.59 -9.19 22.20
CA THR A 114 -28.50 -8.11 22.61
C THR A 114 -29.95 -8.36 22.20
N MET A 115 -30.20 -8.84 20.98
CA MET A 115 -31.54 -9.19 20.51
C MET A 115 -32.16 -10.34 21.30
N VAL A 116 -31.36 -11.31 21.76
CA VAL A 116 -31.88 -12.53 22.40
C VAL A 116 -31.80 -12.54 23.93
N ALA A 117 -31.11 -11.61 24.58
CA ALA A 117 -30.91 -11.60 26.03
C ALA A 117 -32.21 -11.50 26.85
N ARG A 118 -32.33 -12.37 27.86
CA ARG A 118 -33.54 -12.51 28.70
C ARG A 118 -33.17 -12.77 30.16
N ASP A 119 -33.95 -12.18 31.04
CA ASP A 119 -33.90 -12.46 32.48
C ASP A 119 -34.86 -13.61 32.81
N PRO A 120 -34.52 -14.52 33.72
CA PRO A 120 -35.47 -15.50 34.22
C PRO A 120 -36.54 -14.83 35.08
N VAL A 121 -37.68 -15.49 35.28
CA VAL A 121 -38.72 -15.09 36.23
C VAL A 121 -38.44 -15.80 37.57
N PRO A 122 -38.02 -15.09 38.63
CA PRO A 122 -37.77 -15.72 39.94
C PRO A 122 -39.06 -16.27 40.53
N VAL A 123 -39.03 -17.50 41.03
CA VAL A 123 -40.15 -18.14 41.73
C VAL A 123 -39.73 -18.60 43.12
N VAL A 124 -40.70 -18.76 44.02
CA VAL A 124 -40.45 -19.26 45.38
C VAL A 124 -39.79 -20.65 45.34
N PRO A 125 -38.76 -20.93 46.17
CA PRO A 125 -38.15 -22.26 46.32
C PRO A 125 -39.13 -23.38 46.67
N GLU A 126 -38.73 -24.61 46.39
CA GLU A 126 -39.43 -25.82 46.85
C GLU A 126 -38.99 -26.16 48.28
N GLU A 127 -39.96 -26.23 49.19
CA GLU A 127 -39.74 -26.49 50.63
C GLU A 127 -39.14 -27.88 50.87
N GLY A 128 -38.38 -28.02 51.96
CA GLY A 128 -37.81 -29.31 52.37
C GLY A 128 -36.65 -29.83 51.52
N THR A 129 -36.25 -29.14 50.44
CA THR A 129 -35.08 -29.53 49.62
C THR A 129 -33.79 -29.51 50.44
N ARG A 130 -32.94 -30.55 50.30
CA ARG A 130 -31.69 -30.68 51.08
C ARG A 130 -30.52 -30.07 50.32
N VAL A 131 -29.84 -29.10 50.92
CA VAL A 131 -28.75 -28.35 50.29
C VAL A 131 -27.48 -28.41 51.13
N ALA A 132 -26.36 -28.76 50.50
CA ALA A 132 -25.03 -28.54 51.07
C ALA A 132 -24.43 -27.25 50.50
N PHE A 133 -24.04 -26.29 51.34
CA PHE A 133 -23.23 -25.15 50.90
C PHE A 133 -21.75 -25.50 51.02
N LEU A 134 -21.00 -25.36 49.93
CA LEU A 134 -19.61 -25.79 49.81
C LEU A 134 -18.69 -24.60 49.50
N THR A 135 -17.57 -24.51 50.19
CA THR A 135 -16.41 -23.70 49.77
C THR A 135 -15.12 -24.48 49.99
N THR A 136 -14.07 -24.18 49.24
CA THR A 136 -12.74 -24.79 49.41
C THR A 136 -11.84 -24.02 50.35
N TYR A 137 -10.73 -24.63 50.79
CA TYR A 137 -9.62 -23.93 51.43
C TYR A 137 -8.27 -24.54 51.03
N VAL A 138 -7.29 -23.67 50.75
CA VAL A 138 -5.90 -24.04 50.50
C VAL A 138 -4.98 -23.30 51.51
N PRO A 139 -4.55 -23.98 52.59
CA PRO A 139 -3.68 -23.41 53.61
C PRO A 139 -2.42 -22.73 53.04
N GLY A 140 -2.06 -21.57 53.61
CA GLY A 140 -0.90 -20.77 53.20
C GLY A 140 -1.02 -20.10 51.81
N LYS A 141 -2.16 -20.23 51.12
CA LYS A 141 -2.49 -19.48 49.90
C LYS A 141 -3.65 -18.52 50.08
N GLU A 142 -4.63 -18.93 50.86
CA GLU A 142 -5.82 -18.15 51.20
C GLU A 142 -5.70 -17.71 52.67
N PRO A 143 -5.88 -16.41 53.00
CA PRO A 143 -5.85 -15.97 54.40
C PRO A 143 -7.05 -16.50 55.18
N LEU A 144 -6.86 -17.00 56.40
CA LEU A 144 -7.94 -17.54 57.23
C LEU A 144 -9.09 -16.53 57.49
N ALA A 145 -8.77 -15.23 57.54
CA ALA A 145 -9.77 -14.15 57.66
C ALA A 145 -10.73 -14.05 56.44
N MET A 146 -10.27 -14.47 55.26
CA MET A 146 -11.08 -14.55 54.03
C MET A 146 -12.04 -15.73 54.09
N VAL A 147 -11.53 -16.90 54.51
CA VAL A 147 -12.33 -18.12 54.75
C VAL A 147 -13.44 -17.81 55.76
N ARG A 148 -13.09 -17.18 56.90
CA ARG A 148 -14.04 -16.73 57.91
C ARG A 148 -15.13 -15.84 57.32
N ALA A 149 -14.77 -14.81 56.55
CA ALA A 149 -15.75 -13.89 55.96
C ALA A 149 -16.74 -14.60 55.01
N THR A 150 -16.27 -15.62 54.29
CA THR A 150 -17.10 -16.44 53.39
C THR A 150 -18.02 -17.39 54.18
N LEU A 151 -17.49 -18.08 55.21
CA LEU A 151 -18.27 -18.98 56.07
C LEU A 151 -19.31 -18.23 56.92
N GLU A 152 -18.97 -17.06 57.49
CA GLU A 152 -19.93 -16.20 58.19
C GLU A 152 -21.07 -15.72 57.28
N GLY A 153 -20.81 -15.53 55.98
CA GLY A 153 -21.85 -15.28 54.99
C GLY A 153 -22.71 -16.51 54.73
N ALA A 154 -22.08 -17.69 54.57
CA ALA A 154 -22.75 -18.95 54.28
C ALA A 154 -23.72 -19.39 55.39
N VAL A 155 -23.32 -19.25 56.66
CA VAL A 155 -24.16 -19.57 57.83
C VAL A 155 -25.38 -18.63 57.95
N ARG A 156 -25.36 -17.45 57.32
CA ARG A 156 -26.47 -16.49 57.29
C ARG A 156 -27.40 -16.66 56.08
N ILE A 157 -27.20 -17.67 55.25
CA ILE A 157 -28.09 -17.95 54.12
C ILE A 157 -29.42 -18.48 54.62
N HIS A 158 -30.52 -17.88 54.14
CA HIS A 158 -31.86 -18.38 54.39
C HIS A 158 -32.21 -19.50 53.42
N HIS A 159 -32.80 -20.58 53.95
CA HIS A 159 -33.31 -21.70 53.17
C HIS A 159 -34.53 -22.32 53.87
N THR A 160 -35.51 -22.80 53.09
CA THR A 160 -36.78 -23.38 53.59
C THR A 160 -36.71 -24.91 53.77
N GLY A 161 -35.50 -25.44 53.97
CA GLY A 161 -35.22 -26.86 54.16
C GLY A 161 -33.86 -27.07 54.82
N PRO A 162 -33.38 -28.32 54.94
CA PRO A 162 -32.09 -28.60 55.54
C PRO A 162 -30.93 -27.96 54.76
N LEU A 163 -30.10 -27.18 55.47
CA LEU A 163 -28.90 -26.53 54.95
C LEU A 163 -27.70 -26.90 55.82
N ASP A 164 -26.70 -27.56 55.24
CA ASP A 164 -25.43 -27.82 55.89
C ASP A 164 -24.31 -27.04 55.21
N VAL A 165 -23.50 -26.29 55.98
CA VAL A 165 -22.33 -25.57 55.47
C VAL A 165 -21.08 -26.43 55.64
N TRP A 166 -20.27 -26.56 54.59
CA TRP A 166 -19.06 -27.37 54.54
C TRP A 166 -17.82 -26.57 54.07
N LEU A 167 -16.70 -26.78 54.76
CA LEU A 167 -15.36 -26.36 54.33
C LEU A 167 -14.58 -27.55 53.76
N LEU A 168 -14.20 -27.46 52.48
CA LEU A 168 -13.44 -28.47 51.73
C LEU A 168 -11.93 -28.15 51.77
N ASP A 169 -11.26 -28.62 52.81
CA ASP A 169 -9.86 -28.31 53.12
C ASP A 169 -8.87 -29.25 52.42
N GLU A 170 -7.95 -28.68 51.62
CA GLU A 170 -6.89 -29.41 50.91
C GLU A 170 -5.74 -29.87 51.84
N GLY A 171 -5.55 -29.21 52.99
CA GLY A 171 -4.38 -29.40 53.86
C GLY A 171 -4.66 -29.97 55.25
N ASP A 172 -5.92 -30.14 55.65
CA ASP A 172 -6.34 -30.64 56.96
C ASP A 172 -5.88 -29.76 58.14
N ASP A 173 -6.02 -28.45 57.97
CA ASP A 173 -5.45 -27.40 58.81
C ASP A 173 -6.20 -27.21 60.14
N ASP A 174 -5.48 -27.25 61.26
CA ASP A 174 -6.07 -27.17 62.60
C ASP A 174 -6.73 -25.81 62.89
N GLN A 175 -6.27 -24.71 62.28
CA GLN A 175 -6.92 -23.40 62.43
C GLN A 175 -8.23 -23.34 61.64
N ALA A 176 -8.30 -24.02 60.49
CA ALA A 176 -9.53 -24.18 59.73
C ALA A 176 -10.55 -25.09 60.44
N LYS A 177 -10.09 -26.16 61.12
CA LYS A 177 -10.96 -27.01 61.98
C LYS A 177 -11.54 -26.19 63.13
N ALA A 178 -10.71 -25.44 63.86
CA ALA A 178 -11.17 -24.58 64.96
C ALA A 178 -12.16 -23.50 64.47
N LEU A 179 -11.92 -22.89 63.32
CA LEU A 179 -12.85 -21.96 62.68
C LEU A 179 -14.18 -22.63 62.29
N CYS A 180 -14.15 -23.88 61.84
CA CYS A 180 -15.35 -24.63 61.51
C CYS A 180 -16.19 -24.93 62.77
N GLU A 181 -15.55 -25.39 63.84
CA GLU A 181 -16.19 -25.64 65.14
C GLU A 181 -16.81 -24.36 65.72
N GLU A 182 -16.10 -23.23 65.69
CA GLU A 182 -16.59 -21.92 66.14
C GLU A 182 -17.86 -21.47 65.38
N LEU A 183 -17.93 -21.72 64.07
CA LEU A 183 -19.02 -21.27 63.20
C LEU A 183 -20.13 -22.31 63.00
N GLY A 184 -20.03 -23.51 63.60
CA GLY A 184 -20.98 -24.61 63.37
C GLY A 184 -20.92 -25.19 61.95
N VAL A 185 -19.78 -25.05 61.27
CA VAL A 185 -19.52 -25.51 59.91
C VAL A 185 -18.92 -26.91 59.94
N ARG A 186 -19.27 -27.76 58.97
CA ARG A 186 -18.71 -29.11 58.83
C ARG A 186 -17.36 -29.04 58.09
N HIS A 187 -16.32 -29.63 58.67
CA HIS A 187 -15.01 -29.75 58.01
C HIS A 187 -14.94 -31.05 57.19
N PHE A 188 -14.35 -30.99 55.99
CA PHE A 188 -14.03 -32.15 55.17
C PHE A 188 -12.63 -31.99 54.59
N THR A 189 -11.79 -33.03 54.76
CA THR A 189 -10.53 -33.16 54.03
C THR A 189 -10.52 -34.42 53.18
N ARG A 190 -9.77 -34.38 52.07
CA ARG A 190 -9.38 -35.57 51.29
C ARG A 190 -7.94 -36.03 51.56
N LEU A 191 -7.23 -35.40 52.51
CA LEU A 191 -5.85 -35.73 52.81
C LEU A 191 -5.75 -37.17 53.34
N GLY A 192 -4.64 -37.86 53.05
CA GLY A 192 -4.45 -39.28 53.41
C GLY A 192 -5.20 -40.29 52.52
N VAL A 193 -6.27 -39.92 51.81
CA VAL A 193 -7.04 -40.84 50.97
C VAL A 193 -6.46 -40.94 49.55
N ALA A 194 -5.79 -42.07 49.26
CA ALA A 194 -5.06 -42.28 48.01
C ALA A 194 -5.96 -42.23 46.76
N GLU A 195 -7.18 -42.75 46.84
CA GLU A 195 -8.10 -42.76 45.70
C GLU A 195 -8.62 -41.38 45.30
N TRP A 196 -8.59 -40.40 46.21
CA TRP A 196 -9.00 -39.01 45.96
C TRP A 196 -7.84 -38.07 45.61
N ASN A 197 -6.62 -38.62 45.51
CA ASN A 197 -5.37 -37.90 45.26
C ASN A 197 -4.64 -38.42 44.00
N ARG A 198 -5.37 -38.58 42.89
CA ARG A 198 -4.84 -39.11 41.63
C ARG A 198 -4.04 -38.06 40.86
N LYS A 199 -3.18 -38.50 39.92
CA LYS A 199 -2.41 -37.60 39.04
C LYS A 199 -3.24 -36.97 37.89
N LYS A 200 -4.39 -37.56 37.55
CA LYS A 200 -5.31 -37.17 36.46
C LYS A 200 -6.71 -37.73 36.72
N GLY A 201 -7.72 -37.19 36.03
CA GLY A 201 -9.12 -37.64 36.15
C GLY A 201 -9.90 -36.91 37.26
N PRO A 202 -11.13 -37.35 37.59
CA PRO A 202 -12.06 -36.57 38.43
C PRO A 202 -11.54 -36.28 39.84
N HIS A 203 -10.72 -37.16 40.44
CA HIS A 203 -10.11 -36.93 41.75
C HIS A 203 -8.63 -36.53 41.65
N LYS A 204 -8.32 -35.51 40.85
CA LYS A 204 -6.96 -35.02 40.66
C LYS A 204 -6.50 -34.23 41.90
N THR A 205 -5.36 -34.60 42.47
CA THR A 205 -4.75 -33.89 43.62
C THR A 205 -4.42 -32.42 43.26
N ARG A 206 -4.50 -31.51 44.25
CA ARG A 206 -4.23 -30.06 44.09
C ARG A 206 -5.09 -29.36 43.04
N THR A 207 -6.38 -29.73 43.00
CA THR A 207 -7.38 -29.07 42.15
C THR A 207 -8.71 -28.90 42.88
N LYS A 208 -9.44 -27.82 42.53
CA LYS A 208 -10.79 -27.54 43.04
C LYS A 208 -11.76 -28.68 42.72
N HIS A 209 -11.87 -29.09 41.44
CA HIS A 209 -12.72 -30.23 41.05
C HIS A 209 -12.42 -31.51 41.84
N GLY A 210 -11.15 -31.78 42.15
CA GLY A 210 -10.76 -32.94 42.95
C GLY A 210 -11.37 -32.96 44.36
N ASN A 211 -11.51 -31.81 45.02
CA ASN A 211 -12.11 -31.71 46.36
C ASN A 211 -13.61 -31.89 46.32
N TYR A 212 -14.27 -31.14 45.43
CA TYR A 212 -15.71 -31.27 45.20
C TYR A 212 -16.10 -32.70 44.82
N ASN A 213 -15.32 -33.38 43.98
CA ASN A 213 -15.59 -34.77 43.60
C ASN A 213 -15.33 -35.78 44.72
N ALA A 214 -14.33 -35.54 45.58
CA ALA A 214 -14.11 -36.37 46.77
C ALA A 214 -15.28 -36.24 47.76
N TRP A 215 -15.73 -35.02 48.03
CA TRP A 215 -16.91 -34.77 48.87
C TRP A 215 -18.20 -35.32 48.24
N LEU A 216 -18.39 -35.18 46.93
CA LEU A 216 -19.56 -35.72 46.20
C LEU A 216 -19.63 -37.26 46.26
N ALA A 217 -18.47 -37.92 46.36
CA ALA A 217 -18.36 -39.36 46.52
C ALA A 217 -18.69 -39.81 47.96
N MET A 218 -18.24 -39.08 48.99
CA MET A 218 -18.51 -39.43 50.39
C MET A 218 -19.90 -38.98 50.88
N HIS A 219 -20.27 -37.72 50.67
CA HIS A 219 -21.43 -37.05 51.30
C HIS A 219 -22.53 -36.65 50.32
N GLY A 220 -22.26 -36.66 49.00
CA GLY A 220 -23.26 -36.27 48.01
C GLY A 220 -24.52 -37.16 47.96
N GLY A 221 -24.60 -38.24 48.75
CA GLY A 221 -25.81 -39.05 48.89
C GLY A 221 -26.92 -38.36 49.69
N ASP A 222 -26.52 -37.47 50.61
CA ASP A 222 -27.38 -36.96 51.67
C ASP A 222 -28.13 -35.68 51.26
N TYR A 223 -27.82 -35.14 50.08
CA TYR A 223 -28.30 -33.85 49.57
C TYR A 223 -28.86 -33.98 48.15
N ASP A 224 -29.82 -33.11 47.82
CA ASP A 224 -30.43 -33.04 46.49
C ASP A 224 -29.65 -32.07 45.57
N PHE A 225 -29.09 -31.03 46.18
CA PHE A 225 -28.29 -29.98 45.54
C PHE A 225 -27.06 -29.65 46.39
N PHE A 226 -26.02 -29.15 45.74
CA PHE A 226 -25.05 -28.31 46.45
C PHE A 226 -25.14 -26.87 45.94
N ALA A 227 -24.91 -25.92 46.84
CA ALA A 227 -24.57 -24.55 46.53
C ALA A 227 -23.06 -24.37 46.72
N SER A 228 -22.42 -23.51 45.93
CA SER A 228 -21.03 -23.18 46.19
C SER A 228 -20.63 -21.79 45.73
N VAL A 229 -19.57 -21.29 46.37
CA VAL A 229 -18.87 -20.06 46.04
C VAL A 229 -17.35 -20.32 46.01
N ASP A 230 -16.59 -19.41 45.40
CA ASP A 230 -15.14 -19.37 45.64
C ASP A 230 -14.84 -18.88 47.07
N THR A 231 -13.71 -19.30 47.64
CA THR A 231 -13.29 -19.00 49.02
C THR A 231 -13.20 -17.50 49.34
N ASP A 232 -13.07 -16.67 48.31
CA ASP A 232 -12.99 -15.22 48.35
C ASP A 232 -14.33 -14.51 48.04
N HIS A 233 -15.45 -15.24 47.92
CA HIS A 233 -16.79 -14.70 47.66
C HIS A 233 -17.72 -14.86 48.86
N VAL A 234 -18.18 -13.73 49.42
CA VAL A 234 -19.16 -13.72 50.52
C VAL A 234 -20.58 -13.77 49.94
N PRO A 235 -21.39 -14.80 50.25
CA PRO A 235 -22.79 -14.87 49.82
C PRO A 235 -23.68 -13.91 50.63
N LEU A 236 -24.79 -13.47 50.02
CA LEU A 236 -25.84 -12.69 50.68
C LEU A 236 -26.89 -13.63 51.34
N PRO A 237 -27.63 -13.17 52.37
CA PRO A 237 -28.62 -14.00 53.05
C PRO A 237 -29.69 -14.60 52.12
N ASN A 238 -30.09 -13.87 51.07
CA ASN A 238 -31.08 -14.31 50.08
C ASN A 238 -30.51 -15.20 48.96
N PHE A 239 -29.32 -15.79 49.12
CA PHE A 239 -28.67 -16.59 48.08
C PHE A 239 -29.54 -17.76 47.60
N LEU A 240 -29.99 -18.63 48.51
CA LEU A 240 -30.79 -19.80 48.15
C LEU A 240 -32.24 -19.44 47.83
N GLU A 241 -32.83 -18.46 48.53
CA GLU A 241 -34.16 -17.90 48.22
C GLU A 241 -34.33 -17.57 46.72
N ARG A 242 -33.25 -17.08 46.09
CA ARG A 242 -33.28 -16.58 44.70
C ARG A 242 -32.69 -17.52 43.66
N MET A 243 -31.91 -18.51 44.07
CA MET A 243 -31.36 -19.55 43.18
C MET A 243 -32.25 -20.80 43.10
N MET A 244 -32.87 -21.22 44.21
CA MET A 244 -33.48 -22.54 44.34
C MET A 244 -34.77 -22.72 43.55
N GLY A 245 -35.60 -21.68 43.41
CA GLY A 245 -36.90 -21.77 42.72
C GLY A 245 -36.83 -22.27 41.28
N PHE A 246 -35.71 -22.07 40.59
CA PHE A 246 -35.54 -22.56 39.21
C PHE A 246 -35.45 -24.08 39.10
N PHE A 247 -35.07 -24.80 40.16
CA PHE A 247 -34.97 -26.26 40.17
C PHE A 247 -36.31 -26.99 40.23
N ARG A 248 -37.43 -26.26 40.38
CA ARG A 248 -38.77 -26.78 40.13
C ARG A 248 -38.95 -27.25 38.68
N ASP A 249 -38.12 -26.75 37.74
CA ASP A 249 -37.98 -27.36 36.41
C ASP A 249 -37.01 -28.55 36.53
N PRO A 250 -37.48 -29.81 36.37
CA PRO A 250 -36.65 -30.99 36.53
C PRO A 250 -35.52 -31.05 35.49
N ASP A 251 -35.63 -30.32 34.37
CA ASP A 251 -34.57 -30.25 33.36
C ASP A 251 -33.42 -29.30 33.75
N VAL A 252 -33.51 -28.55 34.86
CA VAL A 252 -32.42 -27.66 35.32
C VAL A 252 -31.37 -28.45 36.09
N ALA A 253 -30.14 -28.43 35.57
CA ALA A 253 -28.94 -29.03 36.16
C ALA A 253 -28.21 -28.05 37.10
N PHE A 254 -28.12 -26.77 36.74
CA PHE A 254 -27.45 -25.75 37.56
C PHE A 254 -28.02 -24.33 37.34
N VAL A 255 -27.83 -23.49 38.35
CA VAL A 255 -28.13 -22.05 38.34
C VAL A 255 -26.86 -21.28 38.71
N VAL A 256 -26.58 -20.19 37.99
CA VAL A 256 -25.39 -19.34 38.17
C VAL A 256 -25.75 -17.86 38.26
N GLY A 257 -25.00 -17.12 39.08
CA GLY A 257 -25.09 -15.67 39.21
C GLY A 257 -23.90 -14.92 38.57
N PRO A 258 -23.87 -13.58 38.65
CA PRO A 258 -22.76 -12.76 38.19
C PRO A 258 -21.55 -12.87 39.11
N GLN A 259 -20.34 -12.63 38.58
CA GLN A 259 -19.19 -12.25 39.40
C GLN A 259 -19.17 -10.72 39.55
N VAL A 260 -18.99 -10.24 40.77
CA VAL A 260 -18.96 -8.81 41.17
C VAL A 260 -17.84 -8.63 42.20
N TYR A 261 -17.04 -7.56 42.09
CA TYR A 261 -15.85 -7.37 42.92
C TYR A 261 -16.04 -6.30 44.02
N GLY A 262 -16.06 -6.72 45.28
CA GLY A 262 -16.21 -5.83 46.44
C GLY A 262 -14.98 -4.98 46.76
N ASN A 263 -13.78 -5.42 46.36
CA ASN A 263 -12.51 -4.72 46.61
C ASN A 263 -12.25 -3.59 45.58
N TYR A 264 -13.24 -2.72 45.35
CA TYR A 264 -13.29 -1.69 44.30
C TYR A 264 -12.39 -0.46 44.56
N VAL A 265 -11.17 -0.70 45.06
CA VAL A 265 -10.19 0.32 45.46
C VAL A 265 -9.14 0.56 44.36
N SER A 266 -8.52 -0.51 43.86
CA SER A 266 -7.45 -0.45 42.84
C SER A 266 -8.01 -0.09 41.44
N PRO A 267 -7.33 0.75 40.65
CA PRO A 267 -7.67 0.97 39.25
C PRO A 267 -7.72 -0.33 38.42
N VAL A 268 -6.92 -1.34 38.78
CA VAL A 268 -6.91 -2.65 38.12
C VAL A 268 -8.23 -3.39 38.39
N THR A 269 -8.70 -3.45 39.64
CA THR A 269 -10.00 -4.06 39.98
C THR A 269 -11.13 -3.43 39.17
N LYS A 270 -11.19 -2.09 39.15
CA LYS A 270 -12.25 -1.33 38.44
C LYS A 270 -12.28 -1.63 36.95
N ALA A 271 -11.11 -1.67 36.32
CA ALA A 271 -10.98 -1.94 34.90
C ALA A 271 -11.22 -3.43 34.56
N ALA A 272 -10.89 -4.36 35.46
CA ALA A 272 -11.17 -5.79 35.31
C ALA A 272 -12.68 -6.09 35.39
N GLU A 273 -13.39 -5.51 36.35
CA GLU A 273 -14.85 -5.61 36.43
C GLU A 273 -15.52 -5.03 35.18
N SER A 274 -15.06 -3.84 34.74
CA SER A 274 -15.55 -3.19 33.53
C SER A 274 -15.24 -3.96 32.23
N GLN A 275 -14.23 -4.86 32.24
CA GLN A 275 -13.91 -5.79 31.16
C GLN A 275 -14.86 -7.00 31.13
N GLN A 276 -15.20 -7.56 32.29
CA GLN A 276 -16.13 -8.70 32.41
C GLN A 276 -17.60 -8.31 32.17
N PHE A 277 -17.91 -7.02 32.14
CA PHE A 277 -19.24 -6.46 31.87
C PHE A 277 -20.02 -7.23 30.77
N LEU A 278 -19.48 -7.34 29.54
CA LEU A 278 -20.21 -7.96 28.43
C LEU A 278 -20.61 -9.42 28.73
N PHE A 279 -19.76 -10.15 29.46
CA PHE A 279 -19.98 -11.56 29.76
C PHE A 279 -21.17 -11.75 30.73
N HIS A 280 -21.12 -11.12 31.90
CA HIS A 280 -22.18 -11.28 32.91
C HIS A 280 -23.43 -10.44 32.62
N ALA A 281 -23.28 -9.20 32.13
CA ALA A 281 -24.42 -8.33 31.91
C ALA A 281 -25.23 -8.71 30.66
N LEU A 282 -24.61 -9.31 29.63
CA LEU A 282 -25.25 -9.56 28.34
C LEU A 282 -25.17 -11.02 27.88
N ILE A 283 -23.97 -11.59 27.73
CA ILE A 283 -23.78 -12.89 27.06
C ILE A 283 -24.43 -14.03 27.86
N GLN A 284 -24.30 -14.03 29.20
CA GLN A 284 -24.97 -15.03 30.03
C GLN A 284 -26.51 -14.89 29.99
N ARG A 285 -27.04 -13.67 29.97
CA ARG A 285 -28.48 -13.41 29.72
C ARG A 285 -28.92 -13.83 28.30
N ALA A 286 -28.03 -13.81 27.31
CA ALA A 286 -28.28 -14.38 25.99
C ALA A 286 -28.32 -15.93 26.03
N GLY A 287 -27.47 -16.57 26.83
CA GLY A 287 -27.49 -18.03 27.05
C GLY A 287 -28.85 -18.55 27.55
N ASN A 288 -29.59 -17.76 28.33
CA ASN A 288 -30.97 -18.08 28.77
C ASN A 288 -31.95 -18.33 27.61
N ARG A 289 -31.75 -17.70 26.42
CA ARG A 289 -32.53 -17.98 25.20
C ARG A 289 -32.41 -19.44 24.77
N TYR A 290 -31.24 -20.02 24.97
CA TYR A 290 -30.84 -21.35 24.52
C TYR A 290 -30.94 -22.42 25.62
N ARG A 291 -31.33 -22.00 26.84
CA ARG A 291 -31.35 -22.85 28.05
C ARG A 291 -29.98 -23.47 28.32
N ALA A 292 -28.91 -22.72 28.04
CA ALA A 292 -27.53 -23.15 28.20
C ALA A 292 -26.55 -21.98 28.52
N PRO A 293 -26.84 -21.06 29.46
CA PRO A 293 -25.81 -20.20 30.02
C PRO A 293 -24.63 -21.03 30.58
N MET A 294 -23.42 -20.50 30.43
CA MET A 294 -22.19 -21.20 30.78
C MET A 294 -22.04 -21.33 32.29
N PHE A 295 -21.66 -22.52 32.76
CA PHE A 295 -21.35 -22.74 34.17
C PHE A 295 -20.10 -21.95 34.57
N VAL A 296 -20.23 -21.13 35.61
CA VAL A 296 -19.15 -20.35 36.23
C VAL A 296 -19.08 -20.74 37.70
N GLY A 297 -17.89 -21.10 38.18
CA GLY A 297 -17.69 -21.69 39.52
C GLY A 297 -17.64 -20.70 40.68
N THR A 298 -17.89 -19.41 40.44
CA THR A 298 -17.70 -18.30 41.39
C THR A 298 -18.86 -18.18 42.39
N ASN A 299 -20.09 -18.38 41.92
CA ASN A 299 -21.27 -18.60 42.74
C ASN A 299 -22.34 -19.36 41.95
N ASN A 300 -22.84 -20.46 42.51
CA ASN A 300 -23.68 -21.39 41.78
C ASN A 300 -24.48 -22.30 42.73
N VAL A 301 -25.52 -22.93 42.17
CA VAL A 301 -26.20 -24.09 42.75
C VAL A 301 -26.29 -25.18 41.69
N VAL A 302 -26.09 -26.44 42.05
CA VAL A 302 -26.06 -27.58 41.12
C VAL A 302 -26.83 -28.77 41.67
N ARG A 303 -27.64 -29.39 40.82
CA ARG A 303 -28.37 -30.64 41.09
C ARG A 303 -27.39 -31.81 41.10
N ILE A 304 -27.26 -32.50 42.24
CA ILE A 304 -26.28 -33.56 42.43
C ILE A 304 -26.49 -34.73 41.45
N ALA A 305 -27.75 -35.09 41.17
CA ALA A 305 -28.08 -36.12 40.18
C ALA A 305 -27.52 -35.83 38.77
N ALA A 306 -27.52 -34.56 38.34
CA ALA A 306 -27.00 -34.16 37.04
C ALA A 306 -25.47 -34.29 36.97
N LEU A 307 -24.76 -33.88 38.05
CA LEU A 307 -23.31 -34.07 38.14
C LEU A 307 -22.89 -35.54 38.21
N ARG A 308 -23.61 -36.36 38.98
CA ARG A 308 -23.36 -37.80 39.06
C ARG A 308 -23.46 -38.47 37.69
N GLN A 309 -24.42 -38.08 36.86
CA GLN A 309 -24.56 -38.60 35.49
C GLN A 309 -23.31 -38.35 34.62
N VAL A 310 -22.63 -37.20 34.78
CA VAL A 310 -21.43 -36.87 33.99
C VAL A 310 -20.11 -37.27 34.68
N GLY A 311 -20.17 -37.97 35.81
CA GLY A 311 -19.00 -38.43 36.56
C GLY A 311 -18.35 -37.37 37.46
N GLY A 312 -19.11 -36.33 37.85
CA GLY A 312 -18.64 -35.21 38.66
C GLY A 312 -18.11 -34.02 37.85
N LEU A 313 -17.38 -33.13 38.51
CA LEU A 313 -16.68 -32.00 37.88
C LEU A 313 -15.50 -32.50 37.03
N TYR A 314 -15.31 -31.91 35.85
CA TYR A 314 -14.39 -32.39 34.81
C TYR A 314 -12.92 -31.99 35.04
N ASP A 315 -11.96 -32.84 34.65
CA ASP A 315 -10.51 -32.54 34.74
C ASP A 315 -10.09 -31.48 33.71
N SER A 316 -10.17 -30.22 34.12
CA SER A 316 -9.77 -29.03 33.37
C SER A 316 -9.13 -27.98 34.30
N ILE A 317 -8.53 -26.95 33.70
CA ILE A 317 -8.09 -25.71 34.38
C ILE A 317 -9.28 -24.75 34.58
N THR A 318 -10.36 -24.95 33.82
CA THR A 318 -11.68 -24.33 33.96
C THR A 318 -12.70 -25.47 34.05
N GLU A 319 -12.73 -26.16 35.19
CA GLU A 319 -13.60 -27.31 35.45
C GLU A 319 -15.08 -26.97 35.31
N ASP A 320 -15.46 -25.75 35.69
CA ASP A 320 -16.82 -25.22 35.66
C ASP A 320 -17.37 -25.21 34.24
N MET A 321 -16.77 -24.43 33.35
CA MET A 321 -17.15 -24.33 31.94
C MET A 321 -17.11 -25.71 31.25
N ALA A 322 -16.07 -26.52 31.52
CA ALA A 322 -15.92 -27.85 30.94
C ALA A 322 -17.03 -28.82 31.39
N THR A 323 -17.47 -28.73 32.65
CA THR A 323 -18.57 -29.54 33.19
C THR A 323 -19.92 -29.04 32.68
N GLY A 324 -20.15 -27.73 32.66
CA GLY A 324 -21.39 -27.15 32.11
C GLY A 324 -21.59 -27.49 30.63
N PHE A 325 -20.51 -27.48 29.85
CA PHE A 325 -20.53 -27.93 28.46
C PHE A 325 -20.90 -29.41 28.33
N GLU A 326 -20.36 -30.28 29.19
CA GLU A 326 -20.70 -31.71 29.19
C GLU A 326 -22.15 -31.93 29.60
N LEU A 327 -22.62 -31.33 30.70
CA LEU A 327 -24.01 -31.42 31.17
C LEU A 327 -25.01 -31.08 30.05
N HIS A 328 -24.79 -30.01 29.29
CA HIS A 328 -25.67 -29.60 28.19
C HIS A 328 -25.69 -30.52 26.97
N ARG A 329 -24.74 -31.46 26.85
CA ARG A 329 -24.73 -32.53 25.85
C ARG A 329 -25.53 -33.76 26.29
N HIS A 330 -25.78 -33.92 27.60
CA HIS A 330 -26.52 -35.06 28.14
C HIS A 330 -28.01 -34.77 28.31
N LYS A 331 -28.80 -35.85 28.35
CA LYS A 331 -30.23 -35.83 28.64
C LYS A 331 -30.49 -36.24 30.09
N ASN A 332 -31.40 -35.52 30.75
CA ASN A 332 -31.93 -35.95 32.04
C ASN A 332 -32.64 -37.31 31.86
N PRO A 333 -32.22 -38.36 32.59
CA PRO A 333 -32.79 -39.70 32.45
C PRO A 333 -34.27 -39.76 32.87
N VAL A 334 -34.75 -38.85 33.72
CA VAL A 334 -36.14 -38.80 34.22
C VAL A 334 -37.09 -38.24 33.16
N THR A 335 -36.66 -37.25 32.36
CA THR A 335 -37.53 -36.51 31.44
C THR A 335 -37.26 -36.80 29.96
N GLY A 336 -36.14 -37.45 29.64
CA GLY A 336 -35.66 -37.67 28.26
C GLY A 336 -35.20 -36.39 27.54
N ARG A 337 -35.20 -35.23 28.19
CA ARG A 337 -34.85 -33.92 27.61
C ARG A 337 -33.41 -33.54 27.97
N HIS A 338 -32.76 -32.72 27.14
CA HIS A 338 -31.43 -32.23 27.47
C HIS A 338 -31.44 -31.35 28.73
N TRP A 339 -30.47 -31.57 29.63
CA TRP A 339 -30.26 -30.70 30.79
C TRP A 339 -30.15 -29.23 30.37
N ARG A 340 -30.57 -28.34 31.27
CA ARG A 340 -30.60 -26.89 31.11
C ARG A 340 -29.83 -26.23 32.24
N SER A 341 -29.48 -24.97 32.03
CA SER A 341 -29.08 -24.08 33.10
C SER A 341 -29.84 -22.76 33.06
N VAL A 342 -29.76 -22.03 34.16
CA VAL A 342 -30.34 -20.70 34.32
C VAL A 342 -29.26 -19.75 34.80
N TYR A 343 -29.18 -18.58 34.16
CA TYR A 343 -28.40 -17.45 34.66
C TYR A 343 -29.35 -16.42 35.26
N THR A 344 -29.18 -16.11 36.55
CA THR A 344 -29.83 -14.96 37.17
C THR A 344 -28.89 -13.75 37.10
N PRO A 345 -29.37 -12.55 36.72
CA PRO A 345 -28.59 -11.32 36.85
C PRO A 345 -28.48 -10.82 38.29
N ASP A 346 -29.20 -11.42 39.25
CA ASP A 346 -29.20 -11.04 40.65
C ASP A 346 -27.80 -11.19 41.27
N VAL A 347 -27.26 -10.13 41.87
CA VAL A 347 -25.99 -10.16 42.61
C VAL A 347 -26.21 -10.83 43.96
N LEU A 348 -25.85 -12.10 44.08
CA LEU A 348 -26.09 -12.92 45.28
C LEU A 348 -24.82 -13.26 46.07
N ALA A 349 -23.62 -13.05 45.49
CA ALA A 349 -22.35 -13.18 46.20
C ALA A 349 -21.34 -12.14 45.70
N VAL A 350 -20.44 -11.69 46.57
CA VAL A 350 -19.48 -10.61 46.29
C VAL A 350 -18.07 -11.10 46.53
N GLY A 351 -17.24 -11.07 45.49
CA GLY A 351 -15.87 -11.58 45.49
C GLY A 351 -14.79 -10.52 45.59
N GLU A 352 -13.53 -10.97 45.68
CA GLU A 352 -12.38 -10.10 45.46
C GLU A 352 -11.85 -10.19 44.01
N GLY A 353 -11.76 -9.07 43.32
CA GLY A 353 -11.08 -8.96 42.03
C GLY A 353 -9.56 -8.87 42.14
N PRO A 354 -8.85 -8.85 41.00
CA PRO A 354 -7.38 -8.77 40.95
C PRO A 354 -6.88 -7.39 41.37
N ALA A 355 -6.04 -7.35 42.41
CA ALA A 355 -5.45 -6.10 42.91
C ALA A 355 -4.35 -5.57 42.00
N SER A 356 -3.59 -6.45 41.34
CA SER A 356 -2.46 -6.13 40.45
C SER A 356 -2.61 -6.69 39.03
N TRP A 357 -1.83 -6.13 38.09
CA TRP A 357 -1.75 -6.61 36.71
C TRP A 357 -1.30 -8.08 36.60
N THR A 358 -0.40 -8.52 37.48
CA THR A 358 0.08 -9.91 37.51
C THR A 358 -1.06 -10.88 37.82
N ASP A 359 -1.93 -10.52 38.76
CA ASP A 359 -3.08 -11.32 39.17
C ASP A 359 -4.10 -11.43 38.03
N PHE A 360 -4.41 -10.29 37.41
CA PHE A 360 -5.31 -10.19 36.27
C PHE A 360 -4.81 -11.01 35.06
N PHE A 361 -3.55 -10.85 34.64
CA PHE A 361 -3.01 -11.62 33.53
C PHE A 361 -2.91 -13.12 33.84
N THR A 362 -2.67 -13.50 35.10
CA THR A 362 -2.71 -14.91 35.54
C THR A 362 -4.13 -15.49 35.46
N GLN A 363 -5.15 -14.69 35.77
CA GLN A 363 -6.56 -15.06 35.59
C GLN A 363 -6.92 -15.23 34.10
N GLN A 364 -6.58 -14.26 33.26
CA GLN A 364 -6.81 -14.32 31.80
C GLN A 364 -6.05 -15.47 31.11
N MET A 365 -4.82 -15.79 31.55
CA MET A 365 -4.10 -16.99 31.10
C MET A 365 -4.86 -18.28 31.41
N ARG A 366 -5.45 -18.40 32.62
CA ARG A 366 -6.22 -19.59 33.02
C ARG A 366 -7.49 -19.76 32.18
N TRP A 367 -8.29 -18.69 32.05
CA TRP A 367 -9.55 -18.71 31.30
C TRP A 367 -9.34 -19.03 29.82
N SER A 368 -8.47 -18.28 29.13
CA SER A 368 -8.16 -18.54 27.72
C SER A 368 -7.59 -19.94 27.48
N ARG A 369 -6.71 -20.42 28.37
CA ARG A 369 -6.17 -21.79 28.29
C ARG A 369 -7.25 -22.86 28.47
N GLY A 370 -8.16 -22.69 29.43
CA GLY A 370 -9.29 -23.58 29.66
C GLY A 370 -10.21 -23.65 28.44
N THR A 371 -10.53 -22.50 27.83
CA THR A 371 -11.31 -22.43 26.58
C THR A 371 -10.65 -23.22 25.44
N TYR A 372 -9.33 -23.05 25.22
CA TYR A 372 -8.62 -23.81 24.20
C TYR A 372 -8.61 -25.32 24.48
N GLU A 373 -8.45 -25.73 25.74
CA GLU A 373 -8.50 -27.16 26.09
C GLU A 373 -9.91 -27.76 25.91
N THR A 374 -10.98 -27.03 26.20
CA THR A 374 -12.37 -27.45 25.91
C THR A 374 -12.62 -27.55 24.39
N LEU A 375 -12.15 -26.57 23.60
CA LEU A 375 -12.21 -26.61 22.14
C LEU A 375 -11.51 -27.85 21.56
N ILE A 376 -10.31 -28.17 22.04
CA ILE A 376 -9.52 -29.30 21.54
C ILE A 376 -10.07 -30.66 22.03
N LYS A 377 -10.48 -30.77 23.31
CA LYS A 377 -10.82 -32.07 23.94
C LYS A 377 -12.29 -32.45 23.85
N GLN A 378 -13.21 -31.49 23.94
CA GLN A 378 -14.65 -31.74 24.10
C GLN A 378 -15.48 -31.22 22.91
N TYR A 379 -15.15 -30.07 22.34
CA TYR A 379 -16.03 -29.35 21.43
C TYR A 379 -16.38 -30.12 20.13
N TRP A 380 -15.42 -30.87 19.58
CA TRP A 380 -15.64 -31.73 18.40
C TRP A 380 -16.78 -32.73 18.54
N LYS A 381 -17.17 -33.09 19.78
CA LYS A 381 -18.29 -34.01 20.06
C LYS A 381 -19.65 -33.32 19.98
N ALA A 382 -19.73 -32.01 20.19
CA ALA A 382 -21.00 -31.30 20.35
C ALA A 382 -21.86 -31.20 19.08
N PRO A 383 -21.33 -31.07 17.85
CA PRO A 383 -22.14 -31.14 16.63
C PRO A 383 -23.00 -32.42 16.51
N PHE A 384 -22.56 -33.52 17.12
CA PHE A 384 -23.24 -34.81 17.07
C PHE A 384 -24.17 -35.06 18.27
N THR A 385 -24.06 -34.29 19.36
CA THR A 385 -24.79 -34.57 20.62
C THR A 385 -25.54 -33.36 21.20
N MET A 386 -25.46 -32.18 20.60
CA MET A 386 -26.06 -30.95 21.14
C MET A 386 -27.01 -30.30 20.12
N PRO A 387 -28.20 -29.81 20.53
CA PRO A 387 -29.10 -29.07 19.64
C PRO A 387 -28.44 -27.85 18.97
N PRO A 388 -28.70 -27.56 17.67
CA PRO A 388 -28.00 -26.52 16.91
C PRO A 388 -27.97 -25.13 17.57
N GLY A 389 -29.09 -24.69 18.18
CA GLY A 389 -29.13 -23.39 18.86
C GLY A 389 -28.21 -23.30 20.08
N ARG A 390 -28.05 -24.40 20.84
CA ARG A 390 -27.11 -24.44 21.97
C ARG A 390 -25.66 -24.52 21.50
N LEU A 391 -25.42 -25.32 20.46
CA LEU A 391 -24.11 -25.38 19.82
C LEU A 391 -23.69 -23.98 19.38
N PHE A 392 -24.54 -23.27 18.64
CA PHE A 392 -24.32 -21.88 18.22
C PHE A 392 -24.02 -20.93 19.39
N SER A 393 -24.81 -20.98 20.47
CA SER A 393 -24.56 -20.17 21.68
C SER A 393 -23.17 -20.46 22.27
N TYR A 394 -22.76 -21.73 22.35
CA TYR A 394 -21.42 -22.09 22.80
C TYR A 394 -20.33 -21.70 21.79
N THR A 395 -20.58 -21.80 20.49
CA THR A 395 -19.66 -21.34 19.44
C THR A 395 -19.31 -19.88 19.67
N LEU A 396 -20.31 -18.99 19.73
CA LEU A 396 -20.10 -17.55 19.89
C LEU A 396 -19.29 -17.20 21.15
N MET A 397 -19.49 -17.93 22.25
CA MET A 397 -18.75 -17.73 23.49
C MET A 397 -17.30 -18.26 23.40
N LEU A 398 -17.10 -19.46 22.85
CA LEU A 398 -15.79 -20.12 22.85
C LEU A 398 -14.84 -19.58 21.78
N VAL A 399 -15.35 -18.97 20.69
CA VAL A 399 -14.51 -18.37 19.64
C VAL A 399 -13.87 -17.03 20.02
N TYR A 400 -14.32 -16.36 21.09
CA TYR A 400 -13.81 -15.04 21.51
C TYR A 400 -12.28 -15.01 21.72
N TYR A 401 -11.74 -15.91 22.54
CA TYR A 401 -10.30 -15.97 22.78
C TYR A 401 -9.50 -16.37 21.52
N PRO A 402 -9.87 -17.42 20.76
CA PRO A 402 -9.22 -17.74 19.48
C PRO A 402 -9.22 -16.59 18.49
N MET A 403 -10.38 -15.96 18.24
CA MET A 403 -10.51 -14.84 17.31
C MET A 403 -9.62 -13.67 17.74
N THR A 404 -9.67 -13.26 19.01
CA THR A 404 -8.85 -12.15 19.51
C THR A 404 -7.35 -12.43 19.36
N ALA A 405 -6.92 -13.67 19.64
CA ALA A 405 -5.53 -14.08 19.48
C ALA A 405 -5.08 -14.09 18.01
N VAL A 406 -5.87 -14.67 17.10
CA VAL A 406 -5.56 -14.72 15.67
C VAL A 406 -5.59 -13.33 15.05
N ASN A 407 -6.58 -12.49 15.39
CA ASN A 407 -6.69 -11.12 14.90
C ASN A 407 -5.45 -10.28 15.21
N TRP A 408 -4.88 -10.45 16.41
CA TRP A 408 -3.65 -9.77 16.81
C TRP A 408 -2.41 -10.30 16.07
N LEU A 409 -2.34 -11.61 15.81
CA LEU A 409 -1.28 -12.21 15.00
C LEU A 409 -1.35 -11.78 13.53
N LEU A 410 -2.56 -11.68 12.96
CA LEU A 410 -2.78 -11.14 11.62
C LEU A 410 -2.41 -9.66 11.55
N GLY A 411 -2.75 -8.86 12.56
CA GLY A 411 -2.33 -7.45 12.63
C GLY A 411 -0.80 -7.29 12.67
N ILE A 412 -0.09 -8.10 13.46
CA ILE A 412 1.39 -8.13 13.44
C ILE A 412 1.90 -8.54 12.06
N LEU A 413 1.33 -9.58 11.44
CA LEU A 413 1.71 -10.05 10.12
C LEU A 413 1.54 -8.94 9.08
N SER A 414 0.39 -8.26 9.05
CA SER A 414 0.13 -7.11 8.17
C SER A 414 1.15 -5.99 8.37
N CYS A 415 1.45 -5.61 9.61
CA CYS A 415 2.49 -4.61 9.89
C CYS A 415 3.87 -5.04 9.36
N VAL A 416 4.24 -6.32 9.50
CA VAL A 416 5.52 -6.84 8.98
C VAL A 416 5.52 -6.86 7.44
N LEU A 417 4.44 -7.35 6.81
CA LEU A 417 4.28 -7.39 5.35
C LEU A 417 4.39 -5.99 4.73
N PHE A 418 3.76 -4.99 5.34
CA PHE A 418 3.82 -3.61 4.87
C PHE A 418 5.18 -2.96 5.13
N LEU A 419 5.68 -2.99 6.36
CA LEU A 419 6.86 -2.21 6.76
C LEU A 419 8.20 -2.80 6.27
N TRP A 420 8.31 -4.13 6.14
CA TRP A 420 9.55 -4.78 5.68
C TRP A 420 9.56 -5.13 4.18
N PHE A 421 8.39 -5.33 3.57
CA PHE A 421 8.30 -5.83 2.19
C PHE A 421 7.49 -4.93 1.26
N GLY A 422 6.84 -3.86 1.75
CA GLY A 422 6.04 -2.96 0.91
C GLY A 422 4.78 -3.59 0.32
N ALA A 423 4.29 -4.69 0.89
CA ALA A 423 3.03 -5.33 0.50
C ALA A 423 1.84 -4.58 1.13
N SER A 424 0.87 -4.14 0.30
CA SER A 424 -0.33 -3.44 0.77
C SER A 424 -1.60 -4.30 0.66
N GLY A 425 -1.63 -5.29 -0.25
CA GLY A 425 -2.78 -6.16 -0.53
C GLY A 425 -3.99 -5.48 -1.19
N THR A 426 -4.32 -4.26 -0.75
CA THR A 426 -5.36 -3.41 -1.34
C THR A 426 -4.87 -1.97 -1.58
N GLN A 427 -5.50 -1.29 -2.54
CA GLN A 427 -5.39 0.15 -2.79
C GLN A 427 -6.79 0.77 -2.82
N VAL A 428 -7.06 1.66 -1.85
CA VAL A 428 -8.35 2.36 -1.69
C VAL A 428 -8.12 3.83 -1.35
N ALA A 429 -9.08 4.69 -1.68
CA ALA A 429 -9.04 6.08 -1.31
C ALA A 429 -9.07 6.23 0.23
N ALA A 430 -8.02 6.84 0.79
CA ALA A 430 -7.86 6.96 2.25
C ALA A 430 -9.04 7.68 2.93
N SER A 431 -9.67 8.64 2.26
CA SER A 431 -10.88 9.33 2.74
C SER A 431 -12.07 8.39 2.88
N VAL A 432 -12.33 7.53 1.88
CA VAL A 432 -13.44 6.58 1.87
C VAL A 432 -13.22 5.45 2.87
N TRP A 433 -11.99 4.94 2.98
CA TRP A 433 -11.64 3.96 4.01
C TRP A 433 -11.83 4.53 5.42
N LEU A 434 -11.31 5.73 5.68
CA LEU A 434 -11.38 6.37 6.99
C LEU A 434 -12.82 6.69 7.40
N MET A 435 -13.64 7.14 6.45
CA MET A 435 -15.09 7.29 6.60
C MET A 435 -15.73 5.97 7.06
N LEU A 436 -15.70 4.93 6.23
CA LEU A 436 -16.34 3.63 6.50
C LEU A 436 -15.85 2.98 7.81
N TYR A 437 -14.54 3.03 8.08
CA TYR A 437 -13.97 2.52 9.32
C TYR A 437 -14.43 3.32 10.54
N SER A 438 -14.44 4.66 10.46
CA SER A 438 -14.85 5.51 11.57
C SER A 438 -16.34 5.36 11.90
N ASP A 439 -17.20 5.24 10.89
CA ASP A 439 -18.64 5.05 11.07
C ASP A 439 -18.94 3.65 11.64
N ALA A 440 -18.26 2.60 11.14
CA ALA A 440 -18.37 1.25 11.68
C ALA A 440 -17.92 1.21 13.15
N ALA A 441 -16.76 1.78 13.47
CA ALA A 441 -16.26 1.87 14.85
C ALA A 441 -17.21 2.67 15.76
N ALA A 442 -17.76 3.79 15.29
CA ALA A 442 -18.73 4.59 16.04
C ALA A 442 -20.03 3.83 16.33
N LEU A 443 -20.55 3.06 15.38
CA LEU A 443 -21.72 2.21 15.58
C LEU A 443 -21.42 1.05 16.56
N GLN A 444 -20.24 0.45 16.49
CA GLN A 444 -19.80 -0.59 17.45
C GLN A 444 -19.67 -0.05 18.87
N ILE A 445 -19.02 1.11 19.04
CA ILE A 445 -18.92 1.81 20.33
C ILE A 445 -20.31 2.23 20.83
N GLY A 446 -21.18 2.69 19.92
CA GLY A 446 -22.58 2.99 20.22
C GLY A 446 -23.34 1.78 20.76
N LEU A 447 -23.20 0.60 20.13
CA LEU A 447 -23.81 -0.66 20.56
C LEU A 447 -23.26 -1.12 21.92
N TYR A 448 -21.96 -0.95 22.15
CA TYR A 448 -21.32 -1.25 23.44
C TYR A 448 -21.84 -0.34 24.56
N LEU A 449 -21.84 0.98 24.34
CA LEU A 449 -22.33 1.97 25.30
C LEU A 449 -23.83 1.83 25.57
N TRP A 450 -24.63 1.50 24.56
CA TRP A 450 -26.04 1.14 24.72
C TRP A 450 -26.19 -0.07 25.63
N ASN A 451 -25.39 -1.12 25.42
CA ASN A 451 -25.46 -2.32 26.26
C ASN A 451 -25.10 -2.07 27.72
N ARG A 452 -24.19 -1.12 28.04
CA ARG A 452 -23.75 -0.81 29.42
C ARG A 452 -24.87 -0.45 30.39
N ARG A 453 -26.05 -0.06 29.92
CA ARG A 453 -27.25 0.14 30.78
C ARG A 453 -27.77 -1.14 31.46
N HIS A 454 -27.37 -2.31 30.99
CA HIS A 454 -27.74 -3.62 31.55
C HIS A 454 -26.73 -4.16 32.57
N ASN A 455 -25.80 -3.31 33.03
CA ASN A 455 -24.77 -3.67 34.00
C ASN A 455 -25.38 -4.26 35.28
N VAL A 456 -24.66 -5.19 35.88
CA VAL A 456 -25.05 -5.90 37.11
C VAL A 456 -24.21 -5.47 38.32
N SER A 457 -23.10 -4.76 38.12
CA SER A 457 -22.25 -4.31 39.22
C SER A 457 -22.85 -3.09 39.94
N PRO A 458 -23.02 -3.13 41.28
CA PRO A 458 -23.39 -1.96 42.08
C PRO A 458 -22.22 -0.98 42.28
N HIS A 459 -20.99 -1.37 41.95
CA HIS A 459 -19.78 -0.56 42.17
C HIS A 459 -19.46 0.40 41.03
N GLU A 460 -19.88 0.07 39.80
CA GLU A 460 -19.58 0.89 38.64
C GLU A 460 -20.61 2.02 38.46
N PRO A 461 -20.19 3.30 38.37
CA PRO A 461 -21.12 4.41 38.27
C PRO A 461 -22.07 4.31 37.09
N GLU A 462 -23.35 4.60 37.34
CA GLU A 462 -24.39 4.65 36.31
C GLU A 462 -24.04 5.66 35.20
N GLY A 463 -23.75 5.15 34.01
CA GLY A 463 -23.25 5.92 32.87
C GLY A 463 -21.73 5.86 32.64
N SER A 464 -21.00 4.96 33.31
CA SER A 464 -19.60 4.62 32.97
C SER A 464 -19.46 4.27 31.48
N GLY A 465 -18.46 4.85 30.82
CA GLY A 465 -18.18 4.61 29.40
C GLY A 465 -17.40 3.32 29.10
N GLY A 466 -16.94 2.58 30.12
CA GLY A 466 -16.23 1.30 29.94
C GLY A 466 -14.83 1.38 29.30
N LEU A 467 -14.30 2.58 29.03
CA LEU A 467 -13.01 2.80 28.36
C LEU A 467 -11.86 2.00 28.99
N ALA A 468 -11.81 1.92 30.33
CA ALA A 468 -10.78 1.19 31.05
C ALA A 468 -10.87 -0.34 30.81
N GLY A 469 -12.08 -0.91 30.71
CA GLY A 469 -12.29 -2.32 30.37
C GLY A 469 -11.95 -2.63 28.91
N MET A 470 -12.22 -1.71 27.98
CA MET A 470 -11.79 -1.83 26.58
C MET A 470 -10.27 -1.80 26.44
N ALA A 471 -9.59 -0.85 27.10
CA ALA A 471 -8.13 -0.80 27.15
C ALA A 471 -7.52 -2.07 27.76
N MET A 472 -8.08 -2.57 28.86
CA MET A 472 -7.61 -3.81 29.49
C MET A 472 -7.84 -5.06 28.61
N SER A 473 -8.92 -5.08 27.81
CA SER A 473 -9.15 -6.14 26.81
C SER A 473 -8.06 -6.14 25.74
N ALA A 474 -7.70 -4.97 25.21
CA ALA A 474 -6.62 -4.83 24.23
C ALA A 474 -5.25 -5.28 24.79
N LEU A 475 -4.93 -4.89 26.04
CA LEU A 475 -3.71 -5.33 26.75
C LEU A 475 -3.67 -6.84 27.02
N SER A 476 -4.80 -7.54 26.94
CA SER A 476 -4.89 -9.00 27.13
C SER A 476 -4.62 -9.81 25.86
N ALA A 477 -4.56 -9.20 24.67
CA ALA A 477 -4.36 -9.94 23.42
C ALA A 477 -3.03 -10.74 23.34
N PRO A 478 -1.87 -10.23 23.81
CA PRO A 478 -0.62 -11.01 23.84
C PRO A 478 -0.70 -12.24 24.76
N ILE A 479 -1.50 -12.15 25.82
CA ILE A 479 -1.77 -13.25 26.76
C ILE A 479 -2.55 -14.35 26.04
N TYR A 480 -3.59 -14.01 25.27
CA TYR A 480 -4.40 -14.96 24.50
C TYR A 480 -3.61 -15.64 23.37
N ALA A 481 -2.71 -14.91 22.69
CA ALA A 481 -1.81 -15.48 21.69
C ALA A 481 -0.79 -16.45 22.32
N LYS A 482 -0.22 -16.10 23.47
CA LYS A 482 0.71 -16.96 24.22
C LYS A 482 0.04 -18.24 24.70
N SER A 483 -1.18 -18.17 25.23
CA SER A 483 -1.94 -19.35 25.68
C SER A 483 -2.38 -20.23 24.50
N LEU A 484 -2.67 -19.65 23.32
CA LEU A 484 -3.01 -20.37 22.09
C LEU A 484 -1.81 -21.18 21.58
N GLY A 485 -0.65 -20.54 21.42
CA GLY A 485 0.59 -21.23 21.01
C GLY A 485 0.99 -22.33 22.00
N ALA A 486 0.84 -22.10 23.30
CA ALA A 486 1.08 -23.12 24.32
C ALA A 486 0.07 -24.29 24.27
N ALA A 487 -1.17 -24.07 23.82
CA ALA A 487 -2.19 -25.10 23.67
C ALA A 487 -1.95 -25.96 22.42
N ALA A 488 -1.67 -25.32 21.27
CA ALA A 488 -1.28 -25.99 20.03
C ALA A 488 -0.04 -26.87 20.21
N LEU A 489 0.98 -26.36 20.91
CA LEU A 489 2.22 -27.11 21.25
C LEU A 489 2.06 -28.11 22.41
N ARG A 490 0.83 -28.34 22.92
CA ARG A 490 0.51 -29.26 24.03
C ARG A 490 1.38 -29.10 25.28
N ARG A 491 1.93 -27.90 25.54
CA ARG A 491 2.80 -27.66 26.71
C ARG A 491 1.98 -27.76 28.00
N PRO A 492 2.49 -28.42 29.06
CA PRO A 492 1.80 -28.52 30.34
C PRO A 492 1.76 -27.17 31.03
N CYS A 493 0.60 -26.80 31.58
CA CYS A 493 0.41 -25.60 32.39
C CYS A 493 0.08 -26.03 33.83
N ARG A 494 0.78 -25.46 34.82
CA ARG A 494 0.47 -25.70 36.24
C ARG A 494 -0.53 -24.65 36.72
N PHE A 495 -1.56 -25.10 37.43
CA PHE A 495 -2.42 -24.21 38.22
C PHE A 495 -1.59 -23.60 39.36
N VAL A 496 -1.66 -22.28 39.52
CA VAL A 496 -0.99 -21.53 40.59
C VAL A 496 -2.05 -20.67 41.25
N VAL A 497 -2.27 -20.86 42.54
CA VAL A 497 -3.14 -19.98 43.34
C VAL A 497 -2.45 -18.64 43.49
N THR A 498 -3.13 -17.57 43.07
CA THR A 498 -2.65 -16.19 43.15
C THR A 498 -2.54 -15.77 44.63
N PRO A 499 -1.38 -15.28 45.12
CA PRO A 499 -1.28 -14.81 46.50
C PRO A 499 -2.14 -13.56 46.70
N ARG A 500 -3.14 -13.61 47.59
CA ARG A 500 -3.92 -12.44 47.99
C ARG A 500 -3.26 -11.80 49.22
N ALA A 501 -2.84 -10.54 49.10
CA ALA A 501 -1.92 -9.91 50.04
C ALA A 501 -2.62 -9.21 51.21
N ALA A 502 -2.18 -9.53 52.44
CA ALA A 502 -2.33 -8.67 53.61
C ALA A 502 -0.93 -8.15 54.00
N GLY A 503 -0.62 -6.91 53.61
CA GLY A 503 0.66 -6.26 53.89
C GLY A 503 0.72 -4.84 53.30
N PRO A 504 1.48 -3.91 53.90
CA PRO A 504 1.53 -2.51 53.46
C PRO A 504 2.19 -2.37 52.07
N PRO A 505 1.83 -1.34 51.28
CA PRO A 505 2.30 -1.19 49.91
C PRO A 505 3.80 -0.88 49.85
N LEU A 506 4.55 -1.68 49.09
CA LEU A 506 5.94 -1.41 48.76
C LEU A 506 6.04 -0.16 47.86
N THR A 507 6.50 0.94 48.43
CA THR A 507 6.83 2.16 47.70
C THR A 507 8.12 1.96 46.89
N GLY A 508 8.03 2.06 45.56
CA GLY A 508 9.19 2.25 44.69
C GLY A 508 9.49 1.13 43.70
N CYS A 509 8.77 1.10 42.58
CA CYS A 509 9.27 0.58 41.30
C CYS A 509 8.67 1.38 40.15
N SER A 510 9.53 1.95 39.30
CA SER A 510 9.13 2.72 38.11
C SER A 510 8.83 1.76 36.95
N PRO A 511 7.85 2.03 36.07
CA PRO A 511 7.47 1.11 35.00
C PRO A 511 8.44 1.17 33.81
N SER A 512 9.54 0.41 33.87
CA SER A 512 10.40 0.15 32.70
C SER A 512 9.87 -1.04 31.88
N ALA A 513 9.12 -0.73 30.82
CA ALA A 513 8.68 -1.72 29.84
C ALA A 513 9.83 -2.13 28.90
N SER A 514 10.72 -2.99 29.37
CA SER A 514 11.80 -3.54 28.54
C SER A 514 11.28 -4.66 27.63
N ILE A 515 11.11 -4.35 26.35
CA ILE A 515 10.87 -5.33 25.29
C ILE A 515 12.16 -6.12 25.09
N CYS A 516 12.22 -7.36 25.59
CA CYS A 516 13.33 -8.27 25.28
C CYS A 516 13.25 -8.71 23.81
N SER A 517 14.15 -8.17 22.99
CA SER A 517 14.37 -8.62 21.62
C SER A 517 14.90 -10.05 21.59
N GLY A 518 14.07 -10.98 21.09
CA GLY A 518 14.46 -12.37 20.93
C GLY A 518 15.43 -12.53 19.77
N ARG A 519 16.71 -12.81 20.06
CA ARG A 519 17.66 -13.30 19.04
C ARG A 519 17.18 -14.66 18.53
N TRP A 520 16.84 -14.72 17.24
CA TRP A 520 16.68 -15.98 16.52
C TRP A 520 18.06 -16.54 16.19
N CYS A 521 18.37 -17.74 16.67
CA CYS A 521 19.46 -18.57 16.14
C CYS A 521 18.84 -19.76 15.40
N SER A 522 19.08 -19.85 14.10
CA SER A 522 18.60 -20.95 13.26
C SER A 522 19.32 -22.27 13.54
N PRO A 523 18.67 -23.43 13.31
CA PRO A 523 19.24 -24.74 13.63
C PRO A 523 20.01 -25.35 12.45
N VAL A 524 21.13 -26.02 12.74
CA VAL A 524 21.78 -26.97 11.81
C VAL A 524 21.87 -28.35 12.46
N ARG A 525 21.55 -29.37 11.68
CA ARG A 525 21.52 -30.78 12.09
C ARG A 525 22.94 -31.32 12.35
N SER A 526 23.07 -32.23 13.31
CA SER A 526 23.84 -33.45 13.09
C SER A 526 23.28 -34.60 13.94
N SER A 527 23.56 -35.84 13.53
CA SER A 527 22.90 -37.04 14.05
C SER A 527 23.90 -38.14 14.41
N ARG A 528 23.67 -38.76 15.58
CA ARG A 528 24.11 -40.10 16.01
C ARG A 528 25.62 -40.35 16.23
N ARG A 529 25.83 -41.31 17.15
CA ARG A 529 27.06 -42.00 17.58
C ARG A 529 27.94 -41.18 18.55
N SER A 530 28.59 -41.73 19.58
CA SER A 530 28.56 -42.99 20.35
C SER A 530 30.01 -43.21 20.81
N CYS A 531 30.27 -43.25 22.13
CA CYS A 531 31.54 -43.69 22.74
C CYS A 531 32.82 -42.90 22.33
N SER A 532 33.91 -42.84 23.10
CA SER A 532 34.17 -43.14 24.52
C SER A 532 35.62 -42.73 24.86
N ILE A 533 35.99 -42.80 26.15
CA ILE A 533 37.33 -43.19 26.63
C ILE A 533 38.45 -42.11 26.76
N THR A 534 39.07 -42.14 27.97
CA THR A 534 40.38 -41.59 28.42
C THR A 534 40.57 -40.06 28.45
N ARG A 535 40.94 -39.45 29.59
CA ARG A 535 42.27 -39.46 30.29
C ARG A 535 43.36 -38.77 29.42
N THR A 536 44.27 -37.95 29.95
CA THR A 536 44.90 -38.01 31.29
C THR A 536 45.60 -36.69 31.67
N SER A 537 45.65 -36.37 32.97
CA SER A 537 46.85 -35.83 33.68
C SER A 537 47.46 -34.46 33.28
N ARG A 538 48.24 -33.75 34.12
CA ARG A 538 48.48 -33.73 35.58
C ARG A 538 49.23 -32.42 35.91
N CYS A 539 49.25 -32.04 37.19
CA CYS A 539 50.32 -31.34 37.94
C CYS A 539 51.10 -30.17 37.26
N GLY A 540 51.36 -29.04 37.91
CA GLY A 540 51.48 -28.80 39.34
C GLY A 540 52.37 -27.56 39.60
N PRO A 541 53.06 -27.44 40.75
CA PRO A 541 52.53 -26.54 41.78
C PRO A 541 53.54 -25.63 42.52
N GLY A 542 53.00 -24.64 43.25
CA GLY A 542 53.70 -23.91 44.33
C GLY A 542 54.63 -22.79 43.85
N ARG A 543 55.19 -21.91 44.68
CA ARG A 543 55.06 -21.49 46.11
C ARG A 543 55.64 -20.04 46.09
N CYS A 544 55.29 -19.04 46.91
CA CYS A 544 55.51 -18.91 48.35
C CYS A 544 55.08 -17.49 48.79
N SER A 545 55.18 -17.21 50.09
CA SER A 545 54.75 -15.98 50.80
C SER A 545 55.91 -15.51 51.74
N PRO A 546 55.77 -14.65 52.78
CA PRO A 546 54.97 -13.43 53.04
C PRO A 546 55.77 -12.25 53.74
N TRP A 547 55.07 -11.24 54.30
CA TRP A 547 55.42 -10.30 55.43
C TRP A 547 55.82 -8.80 55.20
N ARG A 548 55.02 -7.93 55.87
CA ARG A 548 55.30 -6.63 56.57
C ARG A 548 55.58 -5.29 55.86
N SER A 549 54.53 -4.46 55.84
CA SER A 549 54.42 -3.05 56.34
C SER A 549 55.34 -1.89 55.87
N ARG A 550 54.70 -0.92 55.17
CA ARG A 550 54.94 0.56 55.09
C ARG A 550 56.35 1.11 54.80
N TRP A 551 56.49 1.90 53.72
CA TRP A 551 56.76 3.38 53.73
C TRP A 551 57.03 3.98 52.31
N ARG A 552 56.94 5.33 52.19
CA ARG A 552 57.26 6.24 51.03
C ARG A 552 56.29 6.16 49.82
N ARG A 553 55.58 7.23 49.39
CA ARG A 553 55.93 8.61 48.91
C ARG A 553 56.58 8.64 47.50
N SER A 554 55.86 9.17 46.51
CA SER A 554 55.98 10.56 45.99
C SER A 554 54.78 10.90 45.07
N ARG A 555 54.28 12.15 44.92
CA ARG A 555 54.62 13.49 45.48
C ARG A 555 53.34 14.36 45.65
N CYS A 556 53.47 15.44 46.44
CA CYS A 556 52.47 16.43 46.94
C CYS A 556 51.49 17.01 45.90
N GLY A 557 50.30 17.58 46.18
CA GLY A 557 49.62 18.18 47.37
C GLY A 557 48.85 19.46 46.89
N PRO A 558 48.02 20.25 47.65
CA PRO A 558 47.44 20.21 49.02
C PRO A 558 45.86 20.06 49.04
N SER A 559 45.13 19.58 50.07
CA SER A 559 44.74 20.08 51.44
C SER A 559 43.33 20.78 51.53
N PRO A 560 42.60 20.83 52.70
CA PRO A 560 41.18 20.39 52.77
C PRO A 560 40.22 21.10 53.80
N ARG A 561 39.03 20.48 54.07
CA ARG A 561 38.12 20.61 55.29
C ARG A 561 37.30 21.93 55.41
N SER A 562 36.25 22.08 56.25
CA SER A 562 35.73 21.35 57.44
C SER A 562 34.18 21.42 57.65
N ALA A 563 33.68 20.75 58.71
CA ALA A 563 32.29 20.74 59.25
C ALA A 563 31.77 22.13 59.75
N SER A 564 30.51 22.38 60.14
CA SER A 564 29.66 21.62 61.09
C SER A 564 28.19 22.14 61.27
N SER A 565 27.30 21.22 61.69
CA SER A 565 26.13 21.30 62.64
C SER A 565 25.04 22.41 62.61
N GLY A 566 23.77 21.99 62.84
CA GLY A 566 22.56 22.84 63.06
C GLY A 566 22.36 23.32 64.52
N PRO A 567 21.15 23.34 65.14
CA PRO A 567 19.81 22.85 64.69
C PRO A 567 18.57 23.74 65.09
N ALA A 568 17.35 23.20 64.86
CA ALA A 568 16.09 23.34 65.63
C ALA A 568 15.18 24.63 65.60
N ARG A 569 13.90 24.38 65.22
CA ARG A 569 12.54 24.80 65.73
C ARG A 569 12.43 25.66 67.03
N PRO A 570 11.24 26.26 67.38
CA PRO A 570 9.92 26.46 66.70
C PRO A 570 9.37 27.92 66.89
N PRO A 571 8.07 28.25 67.18
CA PRO A 571 6.77 28.05 66.47
C PRO A 571 6.02 29.38 66.07
N ARG A 572 4.76 29.23 65.58
CA ARG A 572 3.62 30.19 65.36
C ARG A 572 3.41 31.28 66.46
N PRO A 573 2.58 32.36 66.29
CA PRO A 573 1.50 32.68 65.30
C PRO A 573 1.61 34.11 64.68
N GLY A 574 0.64 34.76 63.98
CA GLY A 574 -0.62 34.32 63.32
C GLY A 574 -1.79 35.36 63.33
N GLY A 575 -2.32 35.77 62.15
CA GLY A 575 -3.42 36.76 61.94
C GLY A 575 -2.92 38.18 61.54
N GLY A 576 -3.59 39.01 60.73
CA GLY A 576 -4.80 38.87 59.89
C GLY A 576 -5.33 40.24 59.37
N ARG A 577 -6.16 40.26 58.30
CA ARG A 577 -7.01 41.39 57.79
C ARG A 577 -6.25 42.64 57.22
N THR A 578 -6.75 43.49 56.29
CA THR A 578 -7.89 43.56 55.34
C THR A 578 -7.71 44.75 54.39
N ALA A 579 -8.22 44.68 53.13
CA ALA A 579 -8.81 45.78 52.31
C ALA A 579 -8.01 47.10 52.02
N ALA A 580 -8.22 47.89 50.95
CA ALA A 580 -8.85 47.70 49.63
C ALA A 580 -8.58 48.93 48.71
N ARG A 581 -8.94 48.81 47.41
CA ARG A 581 -9.24 49.86 46.41
C ARG A 581 -8.13 50.63 45.65
N THR A 582 -8.35 50.62 44.34
CA THR A 582 -7.80 51.30 43.13
C THR A 582 -8.17 52.81 43.07
N PRO A 583 -7.74 53.67 42.08
CA PRO A 583 -7.43 53.34 40.66
C PRO A 583 -6.38 54.19 39.86
N THR A 584 -6.40 53.98 38.53
CA THR A 584 -6.01 54.85 37.37
C THR A 584 -4.56 54.89 36.77
N ALA A 585 -4.46 54.30 35.57
CA ALA A 585 -3.90 54.81 34.29
C ALA A 585 -2.42 55.28 34.15
N SER A 586 -1.63 54.59 33.31
CA SER A 586 -1.32 54.96 31.91
C SER A 586 0.01 54.39 31.33
N ARG A 587 0.03 54.16 30.01
CA ARG A 587 1.17 54.00 29.05
C ARG A 587 2.22 52.88 29.25
N SER A 588 2.67 52.34 28.11
CA SER A 588 3.68 51.27 27.90
C SER A 588 4.91 51.83 27.16
N PRO A 589 5.97 51.03 26.84
CA PRO A 589 6.68 49.97 27.57
C PRO A 589 8.18 50.33 27.76
N PRO A 590 9.05 49.51 28.43
CA PRO A 590 9.81 48.48 27.70
C PRO A 590 10.16 47.20 28.50
N SER A 591 10.71 46.19 27.82
CA SER A 591 11.19 44.89 28.33
C SER A 591 12.71 44.90 28.59
N PRO A 592 13.34 43.84 29.16
CA PRO A 592 13.00 42.93 30.28
C PRO A 592 14.10 42.98 31.38
N PRO A 593 14.06 42.14 32.45
CA PRO A 593 14.89 40.92 32.38
C PRO A 593 14.40 39.67 33.16
N ALA A 594 14.92 38.52 32.72
CA ALA A 594 15.25 37.29 33.45
C ALA A 594 14.32 36.76 34.58
N ARG A 595 13.64 35.65 34.27
CA ARG A 595 12.96 34.74 35.21
C ARG A 595 13.87 34.28 36.36
N ARG A 596 13.31 34.24 37.57
CA ARG A 596 13.65 33.23 38.58
C ARG A 596 12.34 32.50 38.93
N LEU A 597 12.22 31.24 38.51
CA LEU A 597 11.04 30.42 38.76
C LEU A 597 11.12 29.83 40.17
N GLU A 598 10.32 30.35 41.09
CA GLU A 598 10.06 29.67 42.37
C GLU A 598 9.01 28.57 42.17
N VAL A 599 9.27 27.42 42.80
CA VAL A 599 8.35 26.28 42.81
C VAL A 599 7.18 26.61 43.73
N THR A 600 5.97 26.69 43.17
CA THR A 600 4.73 26.84 43.93
C THR A 600 4.02 25.52 44.08
N ASP A 601 3.47 25.26 45.28
CA ASP A 601 2.70 24.05 45.58
C ASP A 601 1.51 23.90 44.61
N ALA A 602 1.40 22.70 44.02
CA ALA A 602 0.30 22.38 43.14
C ALA A 602 -1.00 22.20 43.94
N MET A 603 -1.87 23.22 43.93
CA MET A 603 -3.27 23.05 44.28
C MET A 603 -3.89 21.93 43.42
N PRO A 604 -4.64 20.97 43.99
CA PRO A 604 -5.29 19.93 43.21
C PRO A 604 -6.34 20.57 42.29
N PHE A 605 -6.08 20.53 40.98
CA PHE A 605 -7.01 20.97 39.95
C PHE A 605 -8.31 20.16 40.05
N ARG A 606 -9.37 20.75 40.64
CA ARG A 606 -10.73 20.24 40.50
C ARG A 606 -11.21 20.56 39.09
N PRO A 607 -11.36 19.58 38.18
CA PRO A 607 -11.99 19.84 36.90
C PRO A 607 -13.44 20.31 37.11
N PRO A 608 -13.97 21.21 36.28
CA PRO A 608 -15.33 21.70 36.43
C PRO A 608 -16.35 20.56 36.39
N GLU A 609 -17.23 20.50 37.39
CA GLU A 609 -18.29 19.49 37.47
C GLU A 609 -19.43 19.79 36.49
N PHE A 610 -19.21 19.48 35.21
CA PHE A 610 -20.30 19.48 34.23
C PHE A 610 -21.38 18.46 34.61
N SER A 611 -22.65 18.89 34.54
CA SER A 611 -23.81 18.02 34.80
C SER A 611 -23.81 16.78 33.90
N LYS A 612 -24.46 15.67 34.33
CA LYS A 612 -24.64 14.45 33.50
C LYS A 612 -25.21 14.79 32.11
N ARG A 613 -26.09 15.80 32.01
CA ARG A 613 -26.70 16.26 30.75
C ARG A 613 -25.71 17.03 29.88
N THR A 614 -24.95 17.96 30.46
CA THR A 614 -23.92 18.74 29.76
C THR A 614 -22.82 17.85 29.20
N LYS A 615 -22.32 16.88 29.99
CA LYS A 615 -21.32 15.90 29.51
C LYS A 615 -21.83 15.11 28.30
N LYS A 616 -23.06 14.57 28.35
CA LYS A 616 -23.66 13.84 27.22
C LYS A 616 -23.79 14.72 25.95
N ILE A 617 -24.16 15.99 26.09
CA ILE A 617 -24.26 16.91 24.94
C ILE A 617 -22.87 17.21 24.36
N VAL A 618 -21.89 17.57 25.19
CA VAL A 618 -20.53 17.90 24.73
C VAL A 618 -19.86 16.71 24.03
N PHE A 619 -19.93 15.51 24.61
CA PHE A 619 -19.39 14.31 23.95
C PHE A 619 -20.16 13.92 22.68
N GLY A 620 -21.49 14.08 22.66
CA GLY A 620 -22.30 13.79 21.47
C GLY A 620 -22.02 14.75 20.31
N VAL A 621 -21.92 16.06 20.60
CA VAL A 621 -21.57 17.08 19.61
C VAL A 621 -20.13 16.91 19.14
N GLY A 622 -19.19 16.63 20.04
CA GLY A 622 -17.79 16.35 19.68
C GLY A 622 -17.63 15.12 18.77
N ALA A 623 -18.30 14.01 19.10
CA ALA A 623 -18.30 12.82 18.27
C ALA A 623 -18.95 13.06 16.89
N GLY A 624 -20.07 13.80 16.86
CA GLY A 624 -20.72 14.20 15.61
C GLY A 624 -19.84 15.08 14.73
N ALA A 625 -19.14 16.06 15.32
CA ALA A 625 -18.20 16.93 14.60
C ALA A 625 -16.99 16.15 14.04
N VAL A 626 -16.47 15.17 14.79
CA VAL A 626 -15.41 14.27 14.30
C VAL A 626 -15.93 13.43 13.12
N LEU A 627 -17.09 12.78 13.23
CA LEU A 627 -17.64 11.97 12.14
C LEU A 627 -17.91 12.83 10.89
N ILE A 628 -18.47 14.03 11.03
CA ILE A 628 -18.63 14.99 9.93
C ILE A 628 -17.27 15.36 9.32
N GLY A 629 -16.25 15.62 10.13
CA GLY A 629 -14.89 15.94 9.66
C GLY A 629 -14.20 14.79 8.91
N LEU A 630 -14.50 13.53 9.25
CA LEU A 630 -13.97 12.34 8.57
C LEU A 630 -14.78 11.97 7.31
N ASN A 631 -16.09 12.20 7.32
CA ASN A 631 -17.00 11.95 6.19
C ASN A 631 -16.90 13.04 5.11
N ALA A 632 -16.77 14.31 5.48
CA ALA A 632 -16.87 15.44 4.54
C ALA A 632 -15.85 15.39 3.39
N PRO A 633 -14.56 15.06 3.59
CA PRO A 633 -13.62 14.93 2.47
C PRO A 633 -14.02 13.86 1.46
N ALA A 634 -14.52 12.71 1.92
CA ALA A 634 -14.98 11.63 1.04
C ALA A 634 -16.27 12.01 0.28
N ALA A 635 -17.20 12.68 0.95
CA ALA A 635 -18.44 13.17 0.34
C ALA A 635 -18.17 14.26 -0.70
N VAL A 636 -17.25 15.19 -0.41
CA VAL A 636 -16.82 16.25 -1.35
C VAL A 636 -16.08 15.63 -2.54
N SER A 637 -15.10 14.75 -2.33
CA SER A 637 -14.35 14.14 -3.44
C SER A 637 -15.26 13.34 -4.37
N PHE A 638 -16.20 12.56 -3.81
CA PHE A 638 -17.19 11.83 -4.60
C PHE A 638 -18.13 12.77 -5.36
N ALA A 639 -18.61 13.84 -4.73
CA ALA A 639 -19.47 14.82 -5.37
C ALA A 639 -18.75 15.58 -6.49
N GLU A 640 -17.49 15.97 -6.28
CA GLU A 640 -16.65 16.63 -7.28
C GLU A 640 -16.33 15.72 -8.46
N GLU A 641 -15.97 14.46 -8.21
CA GLU A 641 -15.73 13.45 -9.26
C GLU A 641 -16.99 13.21 -10.09
N LYS A 642 -18.13 12.91 -9.46
CA LYS A 642 -19.40 12.68 -10.16
C LYS A 642 -19.89 13.94 -10.88
N TYR A 643 -19.68 15.13 -10.32
CA TYR A 643 -19.99 16.39 -10.99
C TYR A 643 -19.05 16.66 -12.18
N HIS A 644 -17.77 16.29 -12.08
CA HIS A 644 -16.81 16.40 -13.18
C HIS A 644 -17.20 15.46 -14.33
N GLU A 645 -17.43 14.16 -14.06
CA GLU A 645 -17.93 13.19 -15.05
C GLU A 645 -19.23 13.65 -15.71
N TYR A 646 -20.18 14.13 -14.90
CA TYR A 646 -21.43 14.73 -15.36
C TYR A 646 -21.19 15.93 -16.29
N LYS A 647 -20.25 16.81 -15.95
CA LYS A 647 -19.95 18.04 -16.70
C LYS A 647 -19.28 17.72 -18.04
N ILE A 648 -18.25 16.86 -18.06
CA ILE A 648 -17.52 16.52 -19.29
C ILE A 648 -18.35 15.67 -20.24
N SER A 649 -19.29 14.87 -19.72
CA SER A 649 -20.21 14.06 -20.53
C SER A 649 -21.35 14.87 -21.18
N ARG A 650 -21.48 16.18 -20.91
CA ARG A 650 -22.55 16.98 -21.52
C ARG A 650 -22.24 17.33 -22.99
N PRO A 651 -23.21 17.17 -23.92
CA PRO A 651 -23.02 17.53 -25.33
C PRO A 651 -22.57 18.99 -25.55
N GLY A 652 -23.01 19.92 -24.69
CA GLY A 652 -22.57 21.32 -24.73
C GLY A 652 -21.10 21.51 -24.33
N TYR A 653 -20.56 20.68 -23.44
CA TYR A 653 -19.14 20.64 -23.11
C TYR A 653 -18.35 20.04 -24.28
N MET A 654 -18.77 18.87 -24.77
CA MET A 654 -18.08 18.18 -25.89
C MET A 654 -18.02 19.04 -27.17
N LYS A 655 -19.10 19.73 -27.52
CA LYS A 655 -19.14 20.68 -28.66
C LYS A 655 -18.25 21.92 -28.50
N LYS A 656 -17.76 22.21 -27.29
CA LYS A 656 -16.88 23.34 -26.99
C LYS A 656 -15.41 22.91 -26.82
N TYR A 657 -15.17 21.82 -26.10
CA TYR A 657 -13.84 21.40 -25.64
C TYR A 657 -13.36 20.08 -26.27
N GLY A 658 -14.26 19.27 -26.86
CA GLY A 658 -13.96 17.92 -27.32
C GLY A 658 -14.20 16.87 -26.22
N SER A 659 -13.73 15.65 -26.43
CA SER A 659 -13.84 14.56 -25.45
C SER A 659 -12.70 13.56 -25.58
N TRP A 660 -12.27 12.97 -24.46
CA TRP A 660 -11.31 11.88 -24.40
C TRP A 660 -11.99 10.52 -24.18
N GLN A 661 -11.46 9.50 -24.84
CA GLN A 661 -11.86 8.10 -24.69
C GLN A 661 -10.61 7.22 -24.58
N GLN A 662 -10.51 6.43 -23.51
CA GLN A 662 -9.46 5.42 -23.39
C GLN A 662 -9.74 4.26 -24.36
N VAL A 663 -8.70 3.75 -25.01
CA VAL A 663 -8.78 2.59 -25.90
C VAL A 663 -8.80 1.30 -25.07
N GLY A 664 -9.72 0.40 -25.39
CA GLY A 664 -9.77 -0.94 -24.79
C GLY A 664 -8.72 -1.85 -25.44
N ILE A 665 -7.53 -1.94 -24.82
CA ILE A 665 -6.42 -2.77 -25.28
C ILE A 665 -6.41 -4.09 -24.47
N PRO A 666 -6.53 -5.28 -25.11
CA PRO A 666 -6.35 -6.56 -24.44
C PRO A 666 -4.94 -6.70 -23.86
N LYS A 667 -4.79 -7.43 -22.74
CA LYS A 667 -3.54 -7.45 -21.96
C LYS A 667 -2.34 -7.94 -22.77
N GLU A 668 -2.56 -8.89 -23.67
CA GLU A 668 -1.57 -9.48 -24.56
C GLU A 668 -1.05 -8.53 -25.67
N PHE A 669 -1.73 -7.42 -25.94
CA PHE A 669 -1.33 -6.38 -26.90
C PHE A 669 -0.88 -5.07 -26.24
N ARG A 670 -0.85 -5.00 -24.91
CA ARG A 670 -0.23 -3.86 -24.21
C ARG A 670 1.28 -3.90 -24.44
N THR A 671 1.84 -2.75 -24.78
CA THR A 671 3.27 -2.59 -25.03
C THR A 671 3.70 -1.16 -24.71
N ASN A 672 5.00 -0.95 -24.55
CA ASN A 672 5.54 0.37 -24.20
C ASN A 672 5.67 1.18 -25.49
N ALA A 673 4.59 1.85 -25.87
CA ALA A 673 4.56 2.70 -27.05
C ALA A 673 5.58 3.84 -26.91
N ILE A 674 6.64 3.80 -27.71
CA ILE A 674 7.74 4.79 -27.73
C ILE A 674 7.89 5.41 -29.12
N HIS A 675 7.41 4.73 -30.16
CA HIS A 675 7.28 5.28 -31.51
C HIS A 675 5.90 4.95 -32.06
N ALA A 676 5.27 5.92 -32.73
CA ALA A 676 3.98 5.74 -33.38
C ALA A 676 4.01 6.31 -34.80
N ALA A 677 3.60 5.51 -35.80
CA ALA A 677 3.51 5.94 -37.18
C ALA A 677 2.15 5.59 -37.79
N LEU A 678 1.49 6.56 -38.44
CA LEU A 678 0.28 6.29 -39.20
C LEU A 678 0.66 5.81 -40.61
N LEU A 679 0.20 4.60 -40.95
CA LEU A 679 0.44 3.97 -42.24
C LEU A 679 -0.65 4.35 -43.25
N HIS A 680 -0.33 4.32 -44.55
CA HIS A 680 -1.29 4.62 -45.62
C HIS A 680 -2.45 3.60 -45.74
N THR A 681 -2.42 2.50 -44.97
CA THR A 681 -3.54 1.57 -44.78
C THR A 681 -4.55 2.04 -43.74
N GLY A 682 -4.31 3.18 -43.07
CA GLY A 682 -5.12 3.72 -41.97
C GLY A 682 -4.81 3.13 -40.59
N LYS A 683 -3.93 2.13 -40.52
CA LYS A 683 -3.47 1.50 -39.27
C LYS A 683 -2.31 2.27 -38.65
N VAL A 684 -2.16 2.18 -37.34
CA VAL A 684 -1.05 2.76 -36.59
C VAL A 684 -0.05 1.67 -36.23
N LEU A 685 1.20 1.83 -36.63
CA LEU A 685 2.32 1.03 -36.16
C LEU A 685 2.81 1.61 -34.84
N ILE A 686 2.84 0.80 -33.79
CA ILE A 686 3.33 1.14 -32.46
C ILE A 686 4.57 0.30 -32.22
N VAL A 687 5.75 0.92 -32.14
CA VAL A 687 7.02 0.24 -31.94
C VAL A 687 7.48 0.48 -30.50
N ALA A 688 7.71 -0.61 -29.76
CA ALA A 688 8.33 -0.57 -28.44
C ALA A 688 9.80 -1.00 -28.53
N GLY A 689 10.12 -1.97 -29.40
CA GLY A 689 11.38 -2.69 -29.31
C GLY A 689 11.39 -3.52 -28.02
N SER A 690 12.46 -3.48 -27.24
CA SER A 690 12.45 -3.98 -25.85
C SER A 690 11.55 -3.15 -24.92
N GLY A 691 11.17 -1.93 -25.32
CA GLY A 691 10.29 -1.07 -24.52
C GLY A 691 10.95 -0.41 -23.32
N ASN A 692 12.29 -0.25 -23.32
CA ASN A 692 13.07 0.20 -22.15
C ASN A 692 12.97 -0.75 -20.93
N GLU A 693 12.74 -2.05 -21.15
CA GLU A 693 12.72 -3.10 -20.13
C GLU A 693 13.92 -4.05 -20.29
N GLN A 694 14.86 -4.03 -19.34
CA GLN A 694 16.09 -4.85 -19.38
C GLN A 694 15.82 -6.34 -19.62
N GLU A 695 14.81 -6.91 -18.96
CA GLU A 695 14.46 -8.34 -19.10
C GLU A 695 14.06 -8.72 -20.52
N LYS A 696 13.35 -7.83 -21.25
CA LYS A 696 12.98 -8.04 -22.65
C LYS A 696 14.20 -7.93 -23.56
N PHE A 697 15.09 -6.99 -23.28
CA PHE A 697 16.34 -6.84 -24.03
C PHE A 697 17.24 -8.07 -23.87
N ASP A 698 17.50 -8.50 -22.65
CA ASP A 698 18.36 -9.65 -22.33
C ASP A 698 17.77 -10.97 -22.89
N ALA A 699 16.45 -11.05 -23.05
CA ALA A 699 15.75 -12.17 -23.68
C ALA A 699 15.69 -12.10 -25.22
N GLY A 700 16.12 -11.01 -25.85
CA GLY A 700 15.96 -10.76 -27.29
C GLY A 700 14.51 -10.65 -27.74
N SER A 701 13.61 -10.21 -26.85
CA SER A 701 12.16 -10.21 -27.03
C SER A 701 11.64 -8.81 -27.38
N PHE A 702 11.73 -8.44 -28.65
CA PHE A 702 11.30 -7.13 -29.14
C PHE A 702 9.85 -7.13 -29.61
N ASP A 703 9.11 -6.05 -29.33
CA ASP A 703 7.67 -5.97 -29.50
C ASP A 703 7.25 -4.78 -30.40
N THR A 704 6.36 -5.08 -31.33
CA THR A 704 5.70 -4.11 -32.23
C THR A 704 4.23 -4.50 -32.34
N VAL A 705 3.34 -3.53 -32.18
CA VAL A 705 1.88 -3.73 -32.24
C VAL A 705 1.30 -2.88 -33.35
N LEU A 706 0.56 -3.52 -34.25
CA LEU A 706 -0.22 -2.86 -35.28
C LEU A 706 -1.67 -2.71 -34.81
N TRP A 707 -2.15 -1.48 -34.70
CA TRP A 707 -3.50 -1.13 -34.28
C TRP A 707 -4.34 -0.63 -35.47
N ASP A 708 -5.53 -1.22 -35.65
CA ASP A 708 -6.55 -0.76 -36.60
C ASP A 708 -7.55 0.15 -35.83
N PRO A 709 -7.52 1.48 -36.00
CA PRO A 709 -8.34 2.42 -35.23
C PRO A 709 -9.81 2.47 -35.67
N GLU A 710 -10.15 1.90 -36.84
CA GLU A 710 -11.52 1.79 -37.35
C GLU A 710 -12.23 0.60 -36.67
N LYS A 711 -11.56 -0.56 -36.62
CA LYS A 711 -12.12 -1.81 -36.07
C LYS A 711 -11.79 -2.02 -34.60
N ASN A 712 -10.86 -1.24 -34.05
CA ASN A 712 -10.23 -1.42 -32.74
C ASN A 712 -9.66 -2.84 -32.55
N THR A 713 -8.91 -3.33 -33.55
CA THR A 713 -8.24 -4.63 -33.51
C THR A 713 -6.72 -4.46 -33.47
N PHE A 714 -6.03 -5.41 -32.83
CA PHE A 714 -4.60 -5.38 -32.60
C PHE A 714 -3.93 -6.63 -33.19
N LYS A 715 -2.67 -6.50 -33.63
CA LYS A 715 -1.84 -7.60 -34.13
C LYS A 715 -0.39 -7.37 -33.67
N LYS A 716 0.27 -8.39 -33.11
CA LYS A 716 1.72 -8.35 -32.89
C LYS A 716 2.46 -8.55 -34.21
N ILE A 717 3.53 -7.80 -34.41
CA ILE A 717 4.43 -7.93 -35.55
C ILE A 717 5.79 -8.46 -35.05
N GLU A 718 6.32 -9.45 -35.76
CA GLU A 718 7.68 -9.95 -35.54
C GLU A 718 8.69 -8.81 -35.71
N THR A 719 9.46 -8.54 -34.67
CA THR A 719 10.37 -7.38 -34.57
C THR A 719 11.80 -7.91 -34.50
N PRO A 720 12.60 -7.78 -35.59
CA PRO A 720 13.87 -8.51 -35.72
C PRO A 720 15.04 -7.92 -34.92
N GLU A 721 14.98 -6.65 -34.56
CA GLU A 721 16.02 -5.91 -33.84
C GLU A 721 15.38 -5.03 -32.76
N ASP A 722 16.17 -4.52 -31.82
CA ASP A 722 15.66 -3.54 -30.88
C ASP A 722 15.54 -2.14 -31.50
N PHE A 723 14.38 -1.88 -32.11
CA PHE A 723 14.01 -0.58 -32.64
C PHE A 723 13.64 0.46 -31.57
N PHE A 724 13.75 0.15 -30.28
CA PHE A 724 13.81 1.19 -29.24
C PHE A 724 14.90 2.20 -29.65
N CYS A 725 14.58 3.50 -29.61
CA CYS A 725 15.50 4.58 -29.98
C CYS A 725 15.91 4.67 -31.47
N SER A 726 15.20 4.01 -32.39
CA SER A 726 15.43 4.13 -33.84
C SER A 726 14.84 5.42 -34.44
N GLY A 727 15.33 5.81 -35.63
CA GLY A 727 14.78 6.89 -36.44
C GLY A 727 13.83 6.36 -37.51
N HIS A 728 12.86 7.18 -37.92
CA HIS A 728 11.74 6.78 -38.77
C HIS A 728 11.49 7.78 -39.91
N ALA A 729 11.26 7.32 -41.14
CA ALA A 729 10.86 8.18 -42.27
C ALA A 729 9.94 7.46 -43.27
N GLN A 730 8.97 8.17 -43.85
CA GLN A 730 8.05 7.59 -44.85
C GLN A 730 8.65 7.66 -46.25
N LEU A 731 8.78 6.50 -46.90
CA LEU A 731 9.32 6.36 -48.24
C LEU A 731 8.29 6.73 -49.33
N PRO A 732 8.75 7.09 -50.55
CA PRO A 732 7.88 7.46 -51.67
C PRO A 732 6.77 6.47 -52.01
N ASP A 733 6.94 5.18 -51.72
CA ASP A 733 5.95 4.12 -52.00
C ASP A 733 4.98 3.83 -50.84
N GLY A 734 5.20 4.43 -49.66
CA GLY A 734 4.39 4.24 -48.46
C GLY A 734 4.98 3.29 -47.41
N ARG A 735 6.13 2.66 -47.68
CA ARG A 735 6.87 1.89 -46.68
C ARG A 735 7.52 2.84 -45.66
N LEU A 736 7.69 2.39 -44.43
CA LEU A 736 8.33 3.16 -43.37
C LEU A 736 9.77 2.67 -43.21
N LEU A 737 10.76 3.51 -43.50
CA LEU A 737 12.16 3.22 -43.16
C LEU A 737 12.33 3.37 -41.65
N VAL A 738 12.89 2.36 -41.01
CA VAL A 738 13.29 2.32 -39.61
C VAL A 738 14.77 2.01 -39.58
N ALA A 739 15.59 2.91 -39.01
CA ALA A 739 17.04 2.73 -38.98
C ALA A 739 17.65 3.21 -37.66
N GLY A 740 18.71 2.54 -37.24
CA GLY A 740 19.23 2.64 -35.89
C GLY A 740 18.39 1.87 -34.88
N GLY A 741 18.58 2.16 -33.60
CA GLY A 741 17.99 1.43 -32.49
C GLY A 741 18.99 1.29 -31.35
N THR A 742 18.87 0.26 -30.53
CA THR A 742 19.81 0.01 -29.43
C THR A 742 20.52 -1.35 -29.50
N ALA A 743 21.82 -1.33 -29.25
CA ALA A 743 22.68 -2.51 -29.08
C ALA A 743 22.85 -2.87 -27.59
N ARG A 744 22.56 -1.90 -26.71
CA ARG A 744 22.57 -2.00 -25.25
C ARG A 744 21.99 -0.72 -24.67
N TYR A 745 21.25 -0.85 -23.58
CA TYR A 745 21.05 0.18 -22.59
C TYR A 745 21.19 -0.49 -21.22
N GLU A 746 21.76 0.21 -20.23
CA GLU A 746 21.93 -0.33 -18.89
C GLU A 746 21.02 0.42 -17.91
N LEU A 747 19.99 -0.27 -17.43
CA LEU A 747 19.19 0.17 -16.28
C LEU A 747 20.05 0.02 -15.00
N LEU A 748 20.78 1.08 -14.67
CA LEU A 748 21.62 1.14 -13.47
C LEU A 748 20.74 1.22 -12.21
N ASP A 749 20.55 0.06 -11.57
CA ASP A 749 20.01 -0.07 -10.21
C ASP A 749 20.84 0.76 -9.22
N GLY A 750 20.25 1.85 -8.72
CA GLY A 750 20.81 2.66 -7.63
C GLY A 750 21.45 4.00 -8.02
N GLU A 751 22.11 4.61 -7.04
CA GLU A 751 22.97 5.78 -7.23
C GLU A 751 24.24 5.37 -8.01
N VAL A 752 24.76 6.25 -8.87
CA VAL A 752 26.05 5.96 -9.52
C VAL A 752 27.14 6.11 -8.48
N GLU A 753 27.64 4.99 -7.98
CA GLU A 753 28.77 5.01 -7.07
C GLU A 753 30.11 5.18 -7.82
N ARG A 754 30.20 4.88 -9.13
CA ARG A 754 31.47 4.79 -9.89
C ARG A 754 31.43 5.49 -11.25
N ALA A 755 32.50 6.20 -11.59
CA ALA A 755 32.63 6.88 -12.88
C ALA A 755 32.88 5.89 -14.03
N GLY A 756 32.28 6.09 -15.20
CA GLY A 756 32.44 5.21 -16.36
C GLY A 756 32.28 5.91 -17.70
N GLY A 757 32.40 5.14 -18.79
CA GLY A 757 32.21 5.61 -20.16
C GLY A 757 32.92 4.77 -21.22
N GLY A 758 32.74 5.15 -22.48
CA GLY A 758 33.36 4.51 -23.64
C GLY A 758 34.87 4.77 -23.74
N MET A 759 35.64 3.70 -23.90
CA MET A 759 37.09 3.67 -24.15
C MET A 759 37.34 3.12 -25.55
N ARG A 760 38.05 3.87 -26.40
CA ARG A 760 38.56 3.40 -27.70
C ARG A 760 39.90 2.72 -27.48
N VAL A 761 39.98 1.41 -27.66
CA VAL A 761 41.24 0.67 -27.61
C VAL A 761 41.87 0.70 -28.99
N LYS A 762 43.07 1.27 -29.07
CA LYS A 762 43.91 1.25 -30.27
C LYS A 762 44.78 0.01 -30.29
N ASN A 763 44.95 -0.58 -31.46
CA ASN A 763 46.00 -1.55 -31.74
C ASN A 763 46.78 -1.11 -32.99
N GLU A 764 48.05 -0.74 -32.77
CA GLU A 764 49.01 -0.38 -33.81
C GLU A 764 49.78 -1.59 -34.35
N ASN A 765 49.58 -2.79 -33.79
CA ASN A 765 50.23 -4.02 -34.24
C ASN A 765 49.54 -4.57 -35.52
N PRO A 766 50.23 -4.58 -36.67
CA PRO A 766 49.65 -5.06 -37.93
C PRO A 766 49.74 -6.58 -38.14
N ASP A 767 50.48 -7.29 -37.28
CA ASP A 767 50.73 -8.72 -37.45
C ASP A 767 49.66 -9.58 -36.74
N LYS A 768 48.99 -9.05 -35.70
CA LYS A 768 47.92 -9.77 -34.98
C LYS A 768 46.89 -8.85 -34.28
N PRO A 769 45.64 -9.30 -34.13
CA PRO A 769 44.64 -8.64 -33.29
C PRO A 769 44.98 -8.79 -31.80
N VAL A 770 44.36 -7.98 -30.95
CA VAL A 770 44.50 -8.04 -29.49
C VAL A 770 43.13 -8.33 -28.86
N VAL A 771 43.05 -9.35 -28.02
CA VAL A 771 41.84 -9.70 -27.26
C VAL A 771 42.05 -9.31 -25.81
N LEU A 772 41.28 -8.32 -25.33
CA LEU A 772 41.22 -7.95 -23.93
C LEU A 772 39.99 -8.62 -23.30
N LYS A 773 40.13 -9.08 -22.06
CA LYS A 773 39.06 -9.79 -21.35
C LYS A 773 38.25 -8.83 -20.47
N LYS A 774 37.03 -9.24 -20.11
CA LYS A 774 36.25 -8.59 -19.05
C LYS A 774 37.11 -8.49 -17.78
N GLY A 775 37.20 -7.29 -17.22
CA GLY A 775 38.06 -6.99 -16.07
C GLY A 775 39.50 -6.59 -16.41
N THR A 776 39.88 -6.51 -17.69
CA THR A 776 41.13 -5.84 -18.10
C THR A 776 41.11 -4.40 -17.59
N LYS A 777 42.20 -3.99 -16.94
CA LYS A 777 42.31 -2.66 -16.35
C LYS A 777 42.97 -1.65 -17.28
N PHE A 778 42.48 -0.42 -17.20
CA PHE A 778 42.97 0.77 -17.90
C PHE A 778 43.36 1.81 -16.86
N ARG A 779 44.63 2.26 -16.86
CA ARG A 779 45.14 3.25 -15.91
C ARG A 779 45.29 4.60 -16.62
N SER A 780 44.67 5.64 -16.06
CA SER A 780 44.79 7.01 -16.58
C SER A 780 46.18 7.60 -16.27
N PRO A 781 46.60 8.69 -16.95
CA PRO A 781 47.81 9.43 -16.59
C PRO A 781 47.75 10.07 -15.19
N SER A 782 46.55 10.23 -14.63
CA SER A 782 46.33 10.67 -13.24
C SER A 782 46.33 9.52 -12.22
N GLY A 783 46.57 8.28 -12.65
CA GLY A 783 46.63 7.09 -11.79
C GLY A 783 45.27 6.50 -11.40
N VAL A 784 44.18 6.92 -12.05
CA VAL A 784 42.84 6.34 -11.83
C VAL A 784 42.71 5.05 -12.63
N GLU A 785 42.28 3.98 -11.97
CA GLU A 785 42.07 2.67 -12.61
C GLU A 785 40.60 2.46 -12.96
N TYR A 786 40.37 2.01 -14.19
CA TYR A 786 39.07 1.57 -14.73
C TYR A 786 39.17 0.12 -15.19
N VAL A 787 38.06 -0.60 -15.25
CA VAL A 787 37.98 -2.00 -15.70
C VAL A 787 36.98 -2.14 -16.85
N SER A 788 37.33 -2.92 -17.88
CA SER A 788 36.38 -3.32 -18.92
C SER A 788 35.23 -4.13 -18.33
N ARG A 789 33.99 -3.83 -18.75
CA ARG A 789 32.80 -4.59 -18.32
C ARG A 789 32.50 -5.82 -19.19
N PHE A 790 33.22 -5.99 -20.30
CA PHE A 790 33.12 -7.12 -21.24
C PHE A 790 34.45 -7.39 -21.97
N ASP A 791 34.51 -8.51 -22.70
CA ASP A 791 35.61 -8.84 -23.62
C ASP A 791 35.57 -7.89 -24.84
N VAL A 792 36.73 -7.41 -25.29
CA VAL A 792 36.86 -6.64 -26.54
C VAL A 792 37.98 -7.21 -27.41
N THR A 793 37.68 -7.41 -28.69
CA THR A 793 38.68 -7.82 -29.70
C THR A 793 39.00 -6.63 -30.58
N VAL A 794 40.21 -6.08 -30.43
CA VAL A 794 40.75 -5.08 -31.34
C VAL A 794 41.31 -5.80 -32.57
N PRO A 795 40.95 -5.44 -33.80
CA PRO A 795 41.57 -5.96 -35.00
C PRO A 795 43.10 -5.75 -35.03
N LYS A 796 43.77 -6.27 -36.06
CA LYS A 796 45.16 -5.90 -36.36
C LYS A 796 45.19 -4.57 -37.12
N ALA A 797 46.26 -3.79 -36.96
CA ALA A 797 46.47 -2.58 -37.76
C ALA A 797 46.57 -2.89 -39.26
N GLU A 798 46.09 -1.98 -40.10
CA GLU A 798 46.15 -2.14 -41.56
C GLU A 798 47.52 -1.70 -42.09
N ARG A 799 48.04 -2.39 -43.11
CA ARG A 799 49.31 -2.07 -43.80
C ARG A 799 49.01 -1.65 -45.23
N ASP A 800 49.14 -0.35 -45.49
CA ASP A 800 49.22 0.18 -46.85
C ASP A 800 50.68 0.15 -47.32
N PHE A 801 50.89 -0.26 -48.58
CA PHE A 801 52.21 -0.26 -49.22
C PHE A 801 52.23 0.74 -50.37
N GLU A 802 52.94 1.85 -50.20
CA GLU A 802 53.19 2.80 -51.28
C GLU A 802 54.45 2.36 -52.04
N ILE A 803 54.24 1.65 -53.16
CA ILE A 803 55.30 1.15 -54.04
C ILE A 803 55.65 2.22 -55.07
N THR A 804 56.91 2.63 -55.10
CA THR A 804 57.44 3.57 -56.10
C THR A 804 58.62 2.96 -56.85
N TYR A 805 58.92 3.44 -58.05
CA TYR A 805 59.99 2.92 -58.91
C TYR A 805 60.92 4.08 -59.34
N SER A 806 62.20 3.77 -59.52
CA SER A 806 63.17 4.71 -60.09
C SER A 806 62.88 4.96 -61.58
N LYS A 807 63.47 6.03 -62.14
CA LYS A 807 63.48 6.26 -63.60
C LYS A 807 64.21 5.18 -64.41
N SER A 808 64.97 4.29 -63.76
CA SER A 808 65.61 3.11 -64.36
C SER A 808 64.81 1.81 -64.18
N GLY A 809 63.57 1.88 -63.67
CA GLY A 809 62.70 0.71 -63.47
C GLY A 809 63.01 -0.11 -62.21
N ALA A 810 63.99 0.28 -61.40
CA ALA A 810 64.29 -0.39 -60.14
C ALA A 810 63.22 -0.01 -59.09
N MET A 811 62.60 -1.01 -58.46
CA MET A 811 61.66 -0.80 -57.36
C MET A 811 62.39 -0.10 -56.19
N GLN A 812 61.87 1.04 -55.76
CA GLN A 812 62.35 1.72 -54.55
C GLN A 812 61.79 0.99 -53.31
N PRO A 813 62.43 1.10 -52.15
CA PRO A 813 61.89 0.56 -50.90
C PRO A 813 60.46 1.06 -50.69
N TRP A 814 59.50 0.16 -50.59
CA TRP A 814 58.10 0.53 -50.38
C TRP A 814 57.96 1.29 -49.05
N LYS A 815 57.16 2.35 -49.04
CA LYS A 815 56.78 2.99 -47.78
C LYS A 815 55.59 2.23 -47.22
N THR A 816 55.82 1.48 -46.15
CA THR A 816 54.75 0.87 -45.37
C THR A 816 54.13 1.93 -44.47
N LYS A 817 52.86 2.24 -44.68
CA LYS A 817 52.06 3.06 -43.76
C LYS A 817 51.19 2.11 -42.94
N VAL A 818 51.41 2.10 -41.62
CA VAL A 818 50.58 1.34 -40.68
C VAL A 818 49.47 2.25 -40.18
N VAL A 819 48.22 1.83 -40.32
CA VAL A 819 47.04 2.55 -39.81
C VAL A 819 46.50 1.80 -38.61
N ALA A 820 46.58 2.44 -37.43
CA ALA A 820 46.17 1.86 -36.17
C ALA A 820 44.67 1.56 -36.14
N SER A 821 44.34 0.27 -36.10
CA SER A 821 42.99 -0.24 -35.91
C SER A 821 42.43 0.14 -34.54
N GLU A 822 41.10 0.15 -34.40
CA GLU A 822 40.44 0.38 -33.12
C GLU A 822 39.24 -0.52 -32.92
N ALA A 823 38.95 -0.81 -31.66
CA ALA A 823 37.67 -1.32 -31.19
C ALA A 823 37.34 -0.59 -29.89
N ARG A 824 36.08 -0.60 -29.50
CA ARG A 824 35.60 0.22 -28.39
C ARG A 824 35.03 -0.66 -27.26
N VAL A 825 35.16 -0.21 -26.02
CA VAL A 825 34.80 -0.97 -24.81
C VAL A 825 34.29 -0.03 -23.73
N PHE A 826 33.25 -0.41 -22.99
CA PHE A 826 32.83 0.35 -21.82
C PHE A 826 33.73 0.02 -20.62
N VAL A 827 34.23 1.06 -19.94
CA VAL A 827 35.05 0.92 -18.74
C VAL A 827 34.44 1.68 -17.57
N GLU A 828 34.66 1.16 -16.36
CA GLU A 828 34.12 1.73 -15.13
C GLU A 828 35.21 1.74 -14.04
N ALA A 829 35.20 2.76 -13.19
CA ALA A 829 36.24 2.97 -12.18
C ALA A 829 36.28 1.84 -11.14
N VAL A 830 37.49 1.51 -10.70
CA VAL A 830 37.72 0.55 -9.60
C VAL A 830 37.28 1.14 -8.25
N ARG A 831 37.27 2.48 -8.12
CA ARG A 831 36.92 3.22 -6.90
C ARG A 831 35.69 4.11 -7.09
N GLU A 832 35.02 4.38 -5.99
CA GLU A 832 33.76 5.12 -5.95
C GLU A 832 33.95 6.63 -5.75
N GLY A 833 32.96 7.40 -6.21
CA GLY A 833 32.82 8.85 -6.02
C GLY A 833 33.57 9.73 -7.02
N ALA A 834 33.37 11.04 -6.84
CA ALA A 834 33.95 12.10 -7.69
C ALA A 834 35.49 12.03 -7.94
N PRO A 835 36.35 11.53 -7.03
CA PRO A 835 37.78 11.36 -7.31
C PRO A 835 38.12 10.42 -8.47
N SER A 836 37.16 9.59 -8.91
CA SER A 836 37.31 8.68 -10.05
C SER A 836 36.94 9.30 -11.40
N VAL A 837 36.60 10.58 -11.46
CA VAL A 837 36.20 11.26 -12.70
C VAL A 837 37.43 11.73 -13.49
N THR A 838 37.43 11.51 -14.80
CA THR A 838 38.35 12.18 -15.74
C THR A 838 37.56 13.14 -16.63
N GLU A 839 37.91 14.43 -16.58
CA GLU A 839 37.20 15.49 -17.31
C GLU A 839 37.83 15.82 -18.68
N LYS A 840 38.93 15.16 -19.05
CA LYS A 840 39.75 15.49 -20.23
C LYS A 840 40.25 14.24 -20.92
N SER A 841 40.28 14.32 -22.25
CA SER A 841 40.74 13.22 -23.11
C SER A 841 42.17 12.81 -22.75
N ALA A 842 42.36 11.51 -22.57
CA ALA A 842 43.62 10.93 -22.14
C ALA A 842 43.86 9.58 -22.83
N GLN A 843 45.15 9.23 -22.96
CA GLN A 843 45.60 7.90 -23.30
C GLN A 843 45.78 7.09 -22.01
N TYR A 844 45.32 5.83 -22.01
CA TYR A 844 45.28 4.94 -20.87
C TYR A 844 46.19 3.72 -21.10
N GLU A 845 47.04 3.43 -20.12
CA GLU A 845 47.87 2.23 -20.08
C GLU A 845 46.99 1.00 -19.80
N ILE A 846 47.26 -0.14 -20.44
CA ILE A 846 46.51 -1.38 -20.25
C ILE A 846 47.32 -2.31 -19.33
N GLU A 847 46.84 -2.51 -18.10
CA GLU A 847 47.58 -3.28 -17.09
C GLU A 847 47.64 -4.77 -17.47
N GLY A 848 48.84 -5.33 -17.52
CA GLY A 848 49.11 -6.73 -17.86
C GLY A 848 49.68 -6.97 -19.26
N LEU A 849 49.68 -5.96 -20.15
CA LEU A 849 50.46 -6.01 -21.38
C LEU A 849 51.95 -5.72 -21.10
N THR A 850 52.86 -6.31 -21.88
CA THR A 850 54.31 -6.11 -21.70
C THR A 850 55.06 -5.98 -23.03
N GLY A 851 56.18 -5.25 -23.01
CA GLY A 851 57.01 -4.99 -24.18
C GLY A 851 56.19 -4.42 -25.35
N LYS A 852 56.46 -4.90 -26.57
CA LYS A 852 55.83 -4.41 -27.80
C LYS A 852 54.30 -4.50 -27.81
N GLU A 853 53.66 -5.31 -26.97
CA GLU A 853 52.19 -5.31 -26.89
C GLU A 853 51.65 -4.10 -26.11
N ALA A 854 52.36 -3.67 -25.06
CA ALA A 854 52.03 -2.45 -24.34
C ALA A 854 52.33 -1.19 -25.18
N ASP A 855 53.45 -1.20 -25.93
CA ASP A 855 53.80 -0.09 -26.84
C ASP A 855 52.74 0.13 -27.93
N ASN A 856 52.20 -0.96 -28.50
CA ASN A 856 51.27 -0.92 -29.62
C ASN A 856 49.78 -0.90 -29.22
N THR A 857 49.44 -1.10 -27.94
CA THR A 857 48.03 -1.23 -27.51
C THR A 857 47.70 -0.36 -26.31
N TYR A 858 46.78 0.59 -26.49
CA TYR A 858 46.43 1.56 -25.47
C TYR A 858 44.96 1.98 -25.56
N GLY A 859 44.39 2.43 -24.45
CA GLY A 859 43.06 3.04 -24.42
C GLY A 859 43.11 4.54 -24.75
N ILE A 860 42.03 5.08 -25.31
CA ILE A 860 41.73 6.51 -25.39
C ILE A 860 40.28 6.71 -24.94
N ALA A 861 40.05 7.52 -23.91
CA ALA A 861 38.70 7.97 -23.53
C ALA A 861 38.68 9.50 -23.41
N GLU A 862 37.56 10.13 -23.78
CA GLU A 862 37.38 11.58 -23.65
C GLU A 862 37.14 12.00 -22.19
N LYS A 863 35.99 11.65 -21.63
CA LYS A 863 35.67 11.87 -20.22
C LYS A 863 35.06 10.59 -19.67
N LEU A 864 35.48 10.17 -18.48
CA LEU A 864 34.85 9.08 -17.74
C LEU A 864 34.24 9.72 -16.49
N THR A 865 32.91 9.80 -16.48
CA THR A 865 32.15 10.65 -15.54
C THR A 865 31.16 9.84 -14.71
N MET A 866 30.59 10.47 -13.69
CA MET A 866 29.44 9.93 -12.95
C MET A 866 28.12 10.08 -13.73
N ASP A 867 28.14 10.74 -14.89
CA ASP A 867 26.99 10.84 -15.79
C ASP A 867 26.60 9.41 -16.25
N LYS A 868 25.40 8.96 -15.88
CA LYS A 868 24.83 7.68 -16.36
C LYS A 868 24.85 7.63 -17.89
N GLN A 869 24.78 6.39 -18.42
CA GLN A 869 24.31 5.96 -19.75
C GLN A 869 25.35 5.22 -20.63
N ASP A 870 25.43 3.89 -20.49
CA ASP A 870 25.97 2.97 -21.52
C ASP A 870 24.87 2.62 -22.54
N PHE A 871 24.51 3.59 -23.37
CA PHE A 871 23.46 3.46 -24.38
C PHE A 871 24.10 3.44 -25.77
N GLN A 872 24.02 2.29 -26.42
CA GLN A 872 24.79 1.97 -27.63
C GLN A 872 23.84 1.85 -28.82
N GLY A 873 24.23 2.41 -29.97
CA GLY A 873 23.46 2.32 -31.22
C GLY A 873 23.70 1.03 -32.00
N ILE A 874 22.73 0.66 -32.84
CA ILE A 874 22.91 -0.36 -33.90
C ILE A 874 23.02 0.29 -35.29
N LYS A 875 23.58 -0.48 -36.23
CA LYS A 875 23.65 -0.13 -37.67
C LYS A 875 22.40 -0.56 -38.46
N ALA A 876 21.48 -1.30 -37.82
CA ALA A 876 20.34 -1.92 -38.48
C ALA A 876 19.47 -0.92 -39.26
N ALA A 877 18.95 -1.37 -40.41
CA ALA A 877 18.00 -0.63 -41.22
C ALA A 877 17.00 -1.59 -41.88
N TYR A 878 15.71 -1.26 -41.78
CA TYR A 878 14.59 -2.06 -42.26
C TYR A 878 13.52 -1.17 -42.89
N GLU A 879 12.88 -1.67 -43.94
CA GLU A 879 11.66 -1.08 -44.51
C GLU A 879 10.45 -1.86 -43.98
N PHE A 880 9.61 -1.23 -43.17
CA PHE A 880 8.32 -1.81 -42.80
C PHE A 880 7.34 -1.69 -43.97
N ASP A 881 6.83 -2.84 -44.43
CA ASP A 881 5.81 -2.92 -45.46
C ASP A 881 4.41 -2.90 -44.80
N PRO A 882 3.60 -1.84 -45.01
CA PRO A 882 2.29 -1.69 -44.38
C PRO A 882 1.19 -2.57 -44.99
N VAL A 883 1.44 -3.22 -46.13
CA VAL A 883 0.50 -4.13 -46.80
C VAL A 883 0.83 -5.58 -46.44
N ALA A 884 2.11 -5.95 -46.44
CA ALA A 884 2.58 -7.24 -45.96
C ALA A 884 2.65 -7.34 -44.42
N GLU A 885 2.56 -6.20 -43.73
CA GLU A 885 2.59 -6.06 -42.27
C GLU A 885 3.83 -6.72 -41.63
N LYS A 886 5.03 -6.40 -42.15
CA LYS A 886 6.31 -6.96 -41.71
C LYS A 886 7.48 -6.03 -41.98
N TYR A 887 8.57 -6.19 -41.24
CA TYR A 887 9.86 -5.58 -41.52
C TYR A 887 10.60 -6.33 -42.64
N ILE A 888 11.29 -5.59 -43.51
CA ILE A 888 12.12 -6.11 -44.61
C ILE A 888 13.52 -5.53 -44.43
N ALA A 889 14.52 -6.38 -44.23
CA ALA A 889 15.91 -5.94 -44.09
C ALA A 889 16.42 -5.26 -45.37
N VAL A 890 17.22 -4.20 -45.19
CA VAL A 890 17.95 -3.51 -46.28
C VAL A 890 19.43 -3.40 -45.94
N GLU A 891 20.24 -2.71 -46.75
CA GLU A 891 21.64 -2.46 -46.38
C GLU A 891 21.68 -1.71 -45.03
N PRO A 892 22.47 -2.15 -44.03
CA PRO A 892 22.62 -1.41 -42.79
C PRO A 892 23.38 -0.10 -43.03
N MET A 893 23.22 0.87 -42.13
CA MET A 893 24.04 2.08 -42.10
C MET A 893 25.52 1.70 -41.87
N ASP A 894 26.45 2.50 -42.37
CA ASP A 894 27.85 2.38 -41.98
C ASP A 894 28.07 2.84 -40.53
N LYS A 895 27.30 3.81 -40.04
CA LYS A 895 27.38 4.26 -38.64
C LYS A 895 26.29 3.61 -37.77
N ALA A 896 26.68 3.22 -36.55
CA ALA A 896 25.71 2.86 -35.53
C ALA A 896 25.00 4.11 -35.02
N ARG A 897 23.68 4.06 -34.81
CA ARG A 897 22.90 5.24 -34.38
C ARG A 897 21.78 4.89 -33.40
N TRP A 898 21.87 5.47 -32.21
CA TRP A 898 20.81 5.55 -31.20
C TRP A 898 20.28 7.00 -31.15
N TYR A 899 18.97 7.21 -31.30
CA TYR A 899 18.35 8.53 -31.53
C TYR A 899 18.78 9.31 -32.79
N PRO A 900 18.86 8.70 -33.99
CA PRO A 900 19.00 9.45 -35.24
C PRO A 900 17.67 10.10 -35.66
N THR A 901 17.71 11.31 -36.20
CA THR A 901 16.59 11.79 -37.04
C THR A 901 16.77 11.24 -38.45
N LEU A 902 15.71 10.66 -39.02
CA LEU A 902 15.60 10.39 -40.45
C LEU A 902 14.73 11.47 -41.10
N VAL A 903 15.17 12.06 -42.21
CA VAL A 903 14.44 13.14 -42.91
C VAL A 903 14.25 12.77 -44.39
N GLY A 904 13.00 12.65 -44.85
CA GLY A 904 12.70 12.53 -46.29
C GLY A 904 13.03 13.81 -47.05
N LEU A 905 13.72 13.68 -48.19
CA LEU A 905 14.19 14.76 -49.06
C LEU A 905 13.29 14.96 -50.29
N GLU A 906 13.52 16.03 -51.07
CA GLU A 906 12.70 16.39 -52.23
C GLU A 906 12.72 15.36 -53.38
N ASP A 907 13.72 14.48 -53.41
CA ASP A 907 13.90 13.44 -54.43
C ASP A 907 13.50 12.02 -53.96
N GLY A 908 12.95 11.92 -52.73
CA GLY A 908 12.52 10.68 -52.11
C GLY A 908 13.61 9.88 -51.39
N ARG A 909 14.87 10.34 -51.37
CA ARG A 909 15.92 9.79 -50.49
C ARG A 909 15.71 10.23 -49.05
N VAL A 910 16.37 9.56 -48.11
CA VAL A 910 16.26 9.85 -46.67
C VAL A 910 17.64 10.17 -46.09
N LEU A 911 17.78 11.30 -45.39
CA LEU A 911 19.00 11.67 -44.68
C LEU A 911 18.92 11.20 -43.22
N ALA A 912 19.89 10.40 -42.76
CA ALA A 912 20.11 10.08 -41.35
C ALA A 912 21.07 11.08 -40.71
N VAL A 913 20.68 11.65 -39.57
CA VAL A 913 21.42 12.72 -38.88
C VAL A 913 21.58 12.41 -37.40
N SER A 914 22.82 12.57 -36.91
CA SER A 914 23.21 12.39 -35.50
C SER A 914 22.94 10.97 -34.98
N GLY A 915 22.85 10.84 -33.66
CA GLY A 915 22.73 9.60 -32.91
C GLY A 915 23.97 9.35 -32.04
N LEU A 916 23.85 8.44 -31.07
CA LEU A 916 25.01 7.85 -30.40
C LEU A 916 25.46 6.58 -31.13
N ASP A 917 26.77 6.36 -31.19
CA ASP A 917 27.38 5.21 -31.84
C ASP A 917 27.42 3.94 -30.96
N ASP A 918 28.17 2.94 -31.39
CA ASP A 918 28.24 1.60 -30.80
C ASP A 918 28.83 1.55 -29.37
N VAL A 919 29.28 2.69 -28.81
CA VAL A 919 29.62 2.83 -27.38
C VAL A 919 29.10 4.11 -26.73
N GLY A 920 28.02 4.67 -27.26
CA GLY A 920 27.36 5.83 -26.65
C GLY A 920 28.06 7.18 -26.89
N VAL A 921 29.01 7.27 -27.82
CA VAL A 921 29.60 8.57 -28.21
C VAL A 921 28.72 9.21 -29.28
N ILE A 922 28.45 10.51 -29.13
CA ILE A 922 27.63 11.23 -30.11
C ILE A 922 28.36 11.39 -31.45
N ASP A 923 27.64 11.16 -32.53
CA ASP A 923 28.16 11.28 -33.90
C ASP A 923 28.81 12.68 -34.12
N PRO A 924 30.07 12.74 -34.62
CA PRO A 924 30.79 13.99 -34.82
C PRO A 924 30.22 14.87 -35.95
N GLY A 925 29.29 14.34 -36.74
CA GLY A 925 28.60 14.95 -37.88
C GLY A 925 28.69 14.14 -39.18
N ASP A 926 29.03 12.86 -39.14
CA ASP A 926 29.18 11.96 -40.28
C ASP A 926 27.84 11.36 -40.70
N ASN A 927 26.98 12.21 -41.27
CA ASN A 927 25.62 11.88 -41.72
C ASN A 927 25.61 10.97 -42.96
N GLU A 928 24.50 10.26 -43.20
CA GLU A 928 24.35 9.29 -44.29
C GLU A 928 23.02 9.48 -45.05
N ILE A 929 22.97 9.10 -46.32
CA ILE A 929 21.76 9.16 -47.16
C ILE A 929 21.37 7.75 -47.64
N TYR A 930 20.14 7.35 -47.36
CA TYR A 930 19.51 6.15 -47.91
C TYR A 930 18.79 6.45 -49.23
N ASP A 931 19.04 5.65 -50.26
CA ASP A 931 18.28 5.64 -51.50
C ASP A 931 17.32 4.42 -51.57
N PRO A 932 15.99 4.62 -51.50
CA PRO A 932 15.03 3.52 -51.53
C PRO A 932 14.96 2.77 -52.88
N LYS A 933 15.54 3.32 -53.97
CA LYS A 933 15.58 2.64 -55.27
C LYS A 933 16.67 1.58 -55.33
N THR A 934 17.83 1.87 -54.75
CA THR A 934 18.97 0.93 -54.65
C THR A 934 18.97 0.13 -53.35
N LYS A 935 18.26 0.61 -52.32
CA LYS A 935 18.23 0.11 -50.94
C LYS A 935 19.58 0.19 -50.24
N LYS A 936 20.32 1.27 -50.53
CA LYS A 936 21.71 1.48 -50.11
C LYS A 936 21.92 2.78 -49.35
N TRP A 937 22.98 2.80 -48.55
CA TRP A 937 23.46 4.01 -47.87
C TRP A 937 24.68 4.61 -48.58
N THR A 938 24.78 5.94 -48.58
CA THR A 938 25.95 6.69 -49.08
C THR A 938 26.30 7.84 -48.12
N ASP A 939 27.55 8.31 -48.15
CA ASP A 939 27.98 9.47 -47.37
C ASP A 939 27.09 10.71 -47.62
N GLY A 940 26.66 11.35 -46.53
CA GLY A 940 25.90 12.60 -46.53
C GLY A 940 26.76 13.84 -46.18
N PRO A 941 26.17 15.05 -46.21
CA PRO A 941 26.89 16.27 -45.90
C PRO A 941 27.28 16.33 -44.42
N LYS A 942 28.57 16.56 -44.13
CA LYS A 942 29.09 16.48 -42.75
C LYS A 942 28.60 17.63 -41.88
N ARG A 943 27.76 17.35 -40.87
CA ARG A 943 27.15 18.37 -39.99
C ARG A 943 26.78 17.80 -38.63
N TYR A 944 27.37 18.36 -37.58
CA TYR A 944 27.10 18.01 -36.19
C TYR A 944 25.76 18.57 -35.68
N PHE A 945 24.98 17.72 -35.01
CA PHE A 945 23.79 18.07 -34.21
C PHE A 945 23.71 17.20 -32.93
N PRO A 946 23.01 17.66 -31.88
CA PRO A 946 22.49 16.77 -30.80
C PRO A 946 21.56 15.69 -31.36
N THR A 947 21.18 14.70 -30.54
CA THR A 947 20.29 13.59 -30.93
C THR A 947 18.84 14.04 -31.20
N TYR A 948 18.12 13.26 -32.02
CA TYR A 948 16.82 13.62 -32.62
C TYR A 948 16.68 15.13 -32.94
N PRO A 949 17.56 15.73 -33.77
CA PRO A 949 17.38 17.11 -34.17
C PRO A 949 16.12 17.24 -35.02
N ALA A 950 15.20 18.13 -34.65
CA ALA A 950 14.01 18.39 -35.45
C ALA A 950 14.41 19.12 -36.75
N LEU A 951 14.27 18.46 -37.90
CA LEU A 951 14.77 18.95 -39.19
C LEU A 951 13.63 19.00 -40.21
N PHE A 952 13.15 20.21 -40.51
CA PHE A 952 12.03 20.43 -41.42
C PHE A 952 12.52 20.74 -42.83
N LEU A 953 12.15 19.92 -43.82
CA LEU A 953 12.40 20.21 -45.24
C LEU A 953 11.60 21.45 -45.67
N THR A 954 12.32 22.51 -46.07
CA THR A 954 11.74 23.78 -46.54
C THR A 954 11.50 23.75 -48.04
N LYS A 955 10.64 24.65 -48.51
CA LYS A 955 10.58 25.05 -49.92
C LYS A 955 12.01 25.40 -50.40
N GLY A 956 12.41 24.90 -51.57
CA GLY A 956 13.77 25.04 -52.11
C GLY A 956 14.80 23.98 -51.66
N GLY A 957 14.43 22.96 -50.88
CA GLY A 957 15.32 21.81 -50.57
C GLY A 957 16.41 22.09 -49.53
N LYS A 958 16.16 23.01 -48.59
CA LYS A 958 17.00 23.21 -47.40
C LYS A 958 16.34 22.56 -46.18
N LEU A 959 17.10 22.28 -45.12
CA LEU A 959 16.57 21.80 -43.84
C LEU A 959 16.60 22.92 -42.80
N PHE A 960 15.48 23.20 -42.15
CA PHE A 960 15.42 24.13 -41.03
C PHE A 960 15.46 23.40 -39.69
N TYR A 961 16.35 23.85 -38.80
CA TYR A 961 16.50 23.37 -37.43
C TYR A 961 16.02 24.45 -36.44
N PRO A 962 14.96 24.22 -35.65
CA PRO A 962 14.40 25.19 -34.70
C PRO A 962 15.10 25.16 -33.32
N ALA A 963 16.20 24.42 -33.18
CA ALA A 963 16.86 24.04 -31.92
C ALA A 963 16.21 22.92 -31.09
N SER A 964 15.01 22.42 -31.44
CA SER A 964 14.41 21.25 -30.77
C SER A 964 15.23 19.98 -31.00
N ASN A 965 15.54 19.27 -29.90
CA ASN A 965 16.38 18.07 -29.89
C ASN A 965 16.13 17.21 -28.62
N ALA A 966 16.57 15.95 -28.62
CA ALA A 966 16.49 15.05 -27.47
C ALA A 966 17.69 15.13 -26.51
N GLY A 967 18.79 15.77 -26.92
CA GLY A 967 19.92 16.12 -26.07
C GLY A 967 21.26 15.53 -26.52
N TYR A 968 22.11 15.17 -25.55
CA TYR A 968 23.47 14.67 -25.73
C TYR A 968 24.46 15.65 -26.39
N GLY A 969 25.75 15.31 -26.26
CA GLY A 969 26.86 16.10 -26.77
C GLY A 969 26.99 17.51 -26.17
N PRO A 970 27.94 18.34 -26.65
CA PRO A 970 28.30 19.58 -25.96
C PRO A 970 27.17 20.62 -25.96
N ALA A 971 26.84 21.14 -24.78
CA ALA A 971 25.77 22.12 -24.55
C ALA A 971 25.88 23.45 -25.34
N LYS A 972 27.01 23.71 -26.01
CA LYS A 972 27.25 24.91 -26.85
C LYS A 972 27.48 24.61 -28.34
N LYS A 973 27.56 23.33 -28.75
CA LYS A 973 27.79 22.90 -30.14
C LYS A 973 26.47 22.38 -30.73
N GLY A 974 26.12 22.78 -31.95
CA GLY A 974 24.90 22.31 -32.63
C GLY A 974 23.56 22.72 -32.00
N ARG A 975 23.54 23.61 -31.00
CA ARG A 975 22.31 24.01 -30.28
C ARG A 975 21.62 25.28 -30.81
N ALA A 976 22.27 26.05 -31.69
CA ALA A 976 21.69 27.25 -32.28
C ALA A 976 20.78 26.90 -33.48
N PRO A 977 19.59 27.51 -33.60
CA PRO A 977 18.71 27.27 -34.74
C PRO A 977 19.30 27.86 -36.03
N GLY A 978 18.84 27.35 -37.18
CA GLY A 978 19.30 27.83 -38.48
C GLY A 978 18.86 26.98 -39.66
N LEU A 979 19.20 27.47 -40.84
CA LEU A 979 18.87 26.89 -42.13
C LEU A 979 20.10 26.21 -42.72
N TRP A 980 19.98 24.92 -43.04
CA TRP A 980 21.04 24.07 -43.58
C TRP A 980 20.81 23.80 -45.06
N ASP A 981 21.77 24.21 -45.88
CA ASP A 981 21.80 23.93 -47.31
C ASP A 981 22.60 22.63 -47.54
N LEU A 982 21.93 21.56 -47.95
CA LEU A 982 22.56 20.24 -48.12
C LEU A 982 23.53 20.18 -49.31
N LYS A 983 23.38 21.06 -50.30
CA LYS A 983 24.15 21.07 -51.55
C LYS A 983 25.51 21.74 -51.36
N THR A 984 25.55 22.77 -50.52
CA THR A 984 26.76 23.53 -50.17
C THR A 984 27.31 23.21 -48.77
N ASN A 985 26.57 22.43 -47.99
CA ASN A 985 26.77 22.19 -46.55
C ASN A 985 26.82 23.47 -45.68
N LYS A 986 26.35 24.61 -46.21
CA LYS A 986 26.31 25.90 -45.49
C LYS A 986 25.19 25.88 -44.46
N PHE A 987 25.46 26.40 -43.26
CA PHE A 987 24.45 26.58 -42.22
C PHE A 987 24.34 28.04 -41.80
N GLU A 988 23.17 28.62 -42.03
CA GLU A 988 22.85 30.02 -41.77
C GLU A 988 22.11 30.09 -40.43
N LYS A 989 22.81 30.54 -39.37
CA LYS A 989 22.23 30.69 -38.03
C LYS A 989 21.12 31.75 -38.06
N VAL A 990 20.07 31.50 -37.30
CA VAL A 990 18.90 32.37 -37.19
C VAL A 990 18.82 32.96 -35.77
N PRO A 991 18.58 34.28 -35.62
CA PRO A 991 18.45 34.93 -34.32
C PRO A 991 17.00 34.92 -33.77
N GLY A 992 16.82 35.49 -32.57
CA GLY A 992 15.50 35.82 -31.99
C GLY A 992 14.94 34.82 -30.99
N LEU A 993 15.47 33.60 -30.92
CA LEU A 993 14.98 32.57 -29.99
C LEU A 993 15.50 32.83 -28.56
N THR A 994 14.58 32.94 -27.58
CA THR A 994 14.90 33.07 -26.15
C THR A 994 15.18 31.70 -25.51
N ASP A 995 15.78 31.70 -24.32
CA ASP A 995 16.09 30.51 -23.49
C ASP A 995 16.62 29.30 -24.29
N LEU A 996 17.66 29.57 -25.10
CA LEU A 996 18.36 28.56 -25.90
C LEU A 996 18.91 27.38 -25.09
N ASP A 997 19.17 27.59 -23.79
CA ASP A 997 19.56 26.55 -22.84
C ASP A 997 18.41 25.59 -22.46
N GLN A 998 17.18 25.91 -22.87
CA GLN A 998 15.95 25.17 -22.57
C GLN A 998 15.24 24.73 -23.86
N THR A 999 15.99 24.11 -24.76
CA THR A 999 15.52 23.65 -26.09
C THR A 999 15.43 22.12 -26.20
N GLU A 1000 16.04 21.38 -25.28
CA GLU A 1000 15.87 19.92 -25.20
C GLU A 1000 14.42 19.58 -24.84
N THR A 1001 13.89 18.49 -25.39
CA THR A 1001 12.53 17.97 -25.08
C THR A 1001 11.39 18.96 -25.41
N SER A 1002 11.65 19.91 -26.33
CA SER A 1002 10.65 20.85 -26.86
C SER A 1002 9.92 20.26 -28.06
N GLY A 1003 8.61 20.54 -28.16
CA GLY A 1003 7.85 20.22 -29.37
C GLY A 1003 8.15 21.24 -30.47
N SER A 1004 8.09 20.82 -31.74
CA SER A 1004 8.18 21.75 -32.86
C SER A 1004 7.36 21.27 -34.06
N VAL A 1005 6.85 22.22 -34.85
CA VAL A 1005 5.99 21.95 -36.01
C VAL A 1005 6.23 22.95 -37.15
N LEU A 1006 6.14 22.47 -38.39
CA LEU A 1006 5.91 23.31 -39.56
C LEU A 1006 4.43 23.72 -39.59
N LEU A 1007 4.14 24.99 -39.31
CA LEU A 1007 2.77 25.48 -39.17
C LEU A 1007 1.97 25.36 -40.47
N PRO A 1008 0.66 25.09 -40.37
CA PRO A 1008 -0.22 25.00 -41.52
C PRO A 1008 -0.65 26.40 -42.01
N PRO A 1009 -0.76 26.63 -43.33
CA PRO A 1009 -0.35 25.73 -44.40
C PRO A 1009 1.17 25.75 -44.59
N ALA A 1010 1.77 24.60 -44.94
CA ALA A 1010 3.22 24.46 -45.16
C ALA A 1010 3.78 25.48 -46.17
N GLN A 1011 2.95 25.94 -47.11
CA GLN A 1011 3.25 27.05 -48.02
C GLN A 1011 3.74 28.32 -47.32
N ASP A 1012 3.35 28.58 -46.08
CA ASP A 1012 3.75 29.76 -45.32
C ASP A 1012 5.18 29.69 -44.80
N GLN A 1013 5.78 28.49 -44.75
CA GLN A 1013 7.16 28.27 -44.30
C GLN A 1013 7.42 28.85 -42.90
N LYS A 1014 6.40 28.78 -42.04
CA LYS A 1014 6.46 29.19 -40.64
C LYS A 1014 6.73 27.99 -39.75
N VAL A 1015 7.74 28.05 -38.90
CA VAL A 1015 8.07 26.97 -37.95
C VAL A 1015 7.87 27.48 -36.53
N MET A 1016 7.25 26.65 -35.69
CA MET A 1016 6.99 26.95 -34.28
C MET A 1016 7.78 25.99 -33.40
N ILE A 1017 8.36 26.52 -32.32
CA ILE A 1017 8.91 25.76 -31.19
C ILE A 1017 8.05 26.03 -29.95
N LEU A 1018 7.76 24.98 -29.17
CA LEU A 1018 6.88 25.01 -28.01
C LEU A 1018 7.55 24.35 -26.80
N GLY A 1019 7.65 25.11 -25.70
CA GLY A 1019 8.20 24.64 -24.44
C GLY A 1019 9.66 24.19 -24.57
N GLY A 1020 9.97 23.09 -23.89
CA GLY A 1020 11.31 22.55 -23.69
C GLY A 1020 11.78 22.72 -22.26
N GLY A 1021 12.96 22.18 -21.98
CA GLY A 1021 13.62 22.32 -20.69
C GLY A 1021 15.13 22.24 -20.79
N GLY A 1022 15.77 22.48 -19.65
CA GLY A 1022 17.22 22.58 -19.53
C GLY A 1022 17.95 21.31 -19.99
N VAL A 1023 19.24 21.45 -20.30
CA VAL A 1023 20.09 20.33 -20.72
C VAL A 1023 20.06 19.18 -19.70
N GLY A 1024 19.79 17.97 -20.16
CA GLY A 1024 19.69 16.76 -19.34
C GLY A 1024 18.58 16.82 -18.29
N GLU A 1025 18.88 16.37 -17.08
CA GLU A 1025 17.93 16.20 -15.96
C GLU A 1025 17.57 17.51 -15.22
N SER A 1026 17.86 18.65 -15.85
CA SER A 1026 17.66 19.99 -15.27
C SER A 1026 16.20 20.26 -14.90
N GLU A 1027 15.97 20.88 -13.74
CA GLU A 1027 14.64 21.29 -13.27
C GLU A 1027 14.03 22.43 -14.11
N LYS A 1028 14.82 23.07 -14.99
CA LYS A 1028 14.33 24.15 -15.85
C LYS A 1028 13.35 23.60 -16.89
N SER A 1029 12.18 24.23 -16.99
CA SER A 1029 11.27 24.13 -18.13
C SER A 1029 10.73 25.50 -18.50
N THR A 1030 10.51 25.75 -19.80
CA THR A 1030 10.08 27.08 -20.30
C THR A 1030 8.63 27.08 -20.76
N LYS A 1031 7.96 28.22 -20.58
CA LYS A 1031 6.62 28.50 -21.12
C LYS A 1031 6.64 28.93 -22.58
N ARG A 1032 7.82 29.23 -23.11
CA ARG A 1032 8.04 29.88 -24.41
C ARG A 1032 7.30 29.14 -25.52
N THR A 1033 6.60 29.90 -26.35
CA THR A 1033 6.47 29.56 -27.76
C THR A 1033 7.18 30.61 -28.60
N ALA A 1034 7.72 30.20 -29.74
CA ALA A 1034 8.30 31.14 -30.70
C ALA A 1034 8.03 30.65 -32.12
N VAL A 1035 7.70 31.58 -33.01
CA VAL A 1035 7.43 31.34 -34.43
C VAL A 1035 8.44 32.10 -35.27
N ILE A 1036 8.96 31.45 -36.30
CA ILE A 1036 9.77 32.06 -37.34
C ILE A 1036 9.03 32.01 -38.68
N ASP A 1037 9.16 33.05 -39.50
CA ASP A 1037 8.74 33.06 -40.90
C ASP A 1037 10.00 32.99 -41.79
N LEU A 1038 10.17 31.88 -42.51
CA LEU A 1038 11.35 31.64 -43.34
C LEU A 1038 11.28 32.31 -44.73
N LYS A 1039 10.17 32.98 -45.08
CA LYS A 1039 10.07 33.79 -46.31
C LYS A 1039 10.66 35.19 -46.13
N GLU A 1040 10.86 35.63 -44.90
CA GLU A 1040 11.44 36.94 -44.62
C GLU A 1040 12.91 37.01 -45.07
N LYS A 1041 13.32 38.15 -45.61
CA LYS A 1041 14.70 38.36 -46.11
C LYS A 1041 15.77 38.11 -45.04
N ASN A 1042 15.45 38.43 -43.79
CA ASN A 1042 16.30 38.23 -42.61
C ASN A 1042 15.46 37.49 -41.55
N PRO A 1043 15.28 36.16 -41.68
CA PRO A 1043 14.30 35.44 -40.88
C PRO A 1043 14.79 35.35 -39.42
N ALA A 1044 13.89 35.60 -38.47
CA ALA A 1044 14.15 35.59 -37.04
C ALA A 1044 12.94 35.06 -36.27
N PHE A 1045 13.18 34.43 -35.12
CA PHE A 1045 12.09 34.03 -34.24
C PHE A 1045 11.41 35.25 -33.58
N ARG A 1046 10.09 35.17 -33.46
CA ARG A 1046 9.23 36.07 -32.69
C ARG A 1046 8.54 35.29 -31.60
N THR A 1047 8.45 35.85 -30.40
CA THR A 1047 7.72 35.25 -29.27
C THR A 1047 6.23 35.10 -29.63
N GLY A 1048 5.69 33.90 -29.43
CA GLY A 1048 4.25 33.61 -29.56
C GLY A 1048 3.54 33.69 -28.20
N PRO A 1049 2.26 33.27 -28.13
CA PRO A 1049 1.55 33.17 -26.84
C PRO A 1049 2.21 32.12 -25.94
N GLU A 1050 2.34 32.39 -24.64
CA GLU A 1050 2.94 31.45 -23.70
C GLU A 1050 2.06 30.21 -23.44
N LEU A 1051 2.71 29.09 -23.13
CA LEU A 1051 2.08 27.94 -22.48
C LEU A 1051 1.71 28.31 -21.02
N PRO A 1052 0.68 27.68 -20.40
CA PRO A 1052 0.26 28.02 -19.03
C PRO A 1052 1.38 27.90 -17.98
N GLN A 1053 2.28 26.93 -18.16
CA GLN A 1053 3.40 26.60 -17.27
C GLN A 1053 4.59 26.10 -18.10
N GLY A 1054 5.75 25.94 -17.45
CA GLY A 1054 6.91 25.36 -18.11
C GLY A 1054 6.61 23.92 -18.51
N THR A 1055 6.92 23.53 -19.74
CA THR A 1055 6.49 22.24 -20.29
C THR A 1055 7.57 21.57 -21.13
N ARG A 1056 8.11 20.46 -20.62
CA ARG A 1056 8.84 19.45 -21.41
C ARG A 1056 7.85 18.46 -22.02
N TYR A 1057 8.24 17.78 -23.08
CA TYR A 1057 7.50 16.66 -23.67
C TYR A 1057 6.07 16.98 -24.15
N LEU A 1058 5.85 18.23 -24.61
CA LEU A 1058 4.55 18.62 -25.17
C LEU A 1058 4.29 17.85 -26.46
N ASN A 1059 3.18 17.10 -26.51
CA ASN A 1059 2.71 16.49 -27.74
C ASN A 1059 2.03 17.55 -28.62
N SER A 1060 2.32 17.57 -29.92
CA SER A 1060 1.79 18.55 -30.88
C SER A 1060 1.42 17.91 -32.22
N VAL A 1061 0.17 18.12 -32.66
CA VAL A 1061 -0.42 17.48 -33.85
C VAL A 1061 -1.10 18.53 -34.74
N LEU A 1062 -0.75 18.55 -36.03
CA LEU A 1062 -1.43 19.38 -37.03
C LEU A 1062 -2.86 18.90 -37.27
N MET A 1063 -3.83 19.80 -37.29
CA MET A 1063 -5.24 19.50 -37.53
C MET A 1063 -5.70 19.94 -38.94
N PRO A 1064 -6.74 19.31 -39.52
CA PRO A 1064 -7.25 19.68 -40.84
C PRO A 1064 -7.88 21.09 -40.95
N ASP A 1065 -8.15 21.75 -39.82
CA ASP A 1065 -8.71 23.11 -39.73
C ASP A 1065 -7.64 24.22 -39.62
N ASP A 1066 -6.38 23.90 -39.91
CA ASP A 1066 -5.18 24.72 -39.69
C ASP A 1066 -4.83 25.01 -38.22
N SER A 1067 -5.50 24.39 -37.24
CA SER A 1067 -5.05 24.48 -35.84
C SER A 1067 -3.94 23.45 -35.53
N VAL A 1068 -3.19 23.68 -34.45
CA VAL A 1068 -2.26 22.70 -33.87
C VAL A 1068 -2.83 22.27 -32.53
N PHE A 1069 -3.21 21.01 -32.40
CA PHE A 1069 -3.63 20.44 -31.13
C PHE A 1069 -2.41 20.11 -30.28
N THR A 1070 -2.39 20.53 -29.02
CA THR A 1070 -1.30 20.26 -28.08
C THR A 1070 -1.82 19.71 -26.76
N THR A 1071 -1.16 18.71 -26.20
CA THR A 1071 -1.62 18.01 -24.99
C THR A 1071 -0.46 17.49 -24.15
N ASN A 1072 -0.70 17.31 -22.85
CA ASN A 1072 0.24 16.68 -21.92
C ASN A 1072 1.62 17.40 -21.83
N GLY A 1073 2.68 16.65 -21.53
CA GLY A 1073 3.97 17.16 -21.09
C GLY A 1073 4.12 17.13 -19.57
N SER A 1074 5.30 17.51 -19.08
CA SER A 1074 5.58 17.66 -17.64
C SER A 1074 6.33 18.96 -17.35
N SER A 1075 6.15 19.54 -16.16
CA SER A 1075 6.90 20.73 -15.77
C SER A 1075 8.33 20.43 -15.34
N ASP A 1076 8.67 19.17 -15.16
CA ASP A 1076 10.02 18.71 -14.79
C ASP A 1076 10.45 17.47 -15.60
N TYR A 1077 11.72 17.10 -15.53
CA TYR A 1077 12.33 15.96 -16.22
C TYR A 1077 11.61 14.64 -15.88
N ARG A 1078 11.23 13.88 -16.93
CA ARG A 1078 10.53 12.58 -16.84
C ARG A 1078 9.38 12.53 -15.81
N GLY A 1079 8.59 13.61 -15.70
CA GLY A 1079 7.43 13.66 -14.81
C GLY A 1079 7.73 13.56 -13.31
N ARG A 1080 9.00 13.70 -12.87
CA ARG A 1080 9.37 13.59 -11.45
C ARG A 1080 8.56 14.55 -10.57
N SER A 1081 8.37 14.18 -9.31
CA SER A 1081 7.47 14.85 -8.37
C SER A 1081 6.05 15.01 -8.89
N ALA A 1082 5.54 13.97 -9.56
CA ALA A 1082 4.19 13.90 -10.14
C ALA A 1082 3.84 15.09 -11.08
N SER A 1083 4.85 15.61 -11.79
CA SER A 1083 4.76 16.89 -12.54
C SER A 1083 4.08 16.81 -13.92
N ASN A 1084 3.29 15.76 -14.18
CA ASN A 1084 2.53 15.60 -15.43
C ASN A 1084 1.45 16.69 -15.56
N ILE A 1085 1.33 17.28 -16.76
CA ILE A 1085 0.45 18.41 -17.05
C ILE A 1085 -0.81 17.89 -17.75
N LEU A 1086 -1.86 17.57 -17.00
CA LEU A 1086 -3.14 17.13 -17.56
C LEU A 1086 -3.92 18.33 -18.15
N LYS A 1087 -3.44 18.86 -19.27
CA LYS A 1087 -4.04 19.95 -20.06
C LYS A 1087 -3.97 19.63 -21.54
N ALA A 1088 -4.99 20.09 -22.27
CA ALA A 1088 -4.96 20.14 -23.73
C ALA A 1088 -5.55 21.44 -24.26
N GLN A 1089 -5.08 21.88 -25.42
CA GLN A 1089 -5.44 23.13 -26.06
C GLN A 1089 -5.18 23.07 -27.57
N PHE A 1090 -5.73 24.02 -28.31
CA PHE A 1090 -5.42 24.24 -29.71
C PHE A 1090 -4.75 25.59 -29.88
N TYR A 1091 -3.63 25.64 -30.59
CA TYR A 1091 -3.07 26.86 -31.15
C TYR A 1091 -3.73 27.13 -32.51
N ASP A 1092 -4.28 28.33 -32.69
CA ASP A 1092 -4.73 28.84 -33.98
C ASP A 1092 -3.68 29.83 -34.51
N PRO A 1093 -2.93 29.51 -35.59
CA PRO A 1093 -1.93 30.40 -36.18
C PRO A 1093 -2.49 31.72 -36.72
N LYS A 1094 -3.79 31.78 -37.01
CA LYS A 1094 -4.48 32.98 -37.53
C LYS A 1094 -5.10 33.82 -36.42
N GLY A 1095 -5.15 33.30 -35.19
CA GLY A 1095 -5.61 34.01 -34.00
C GLY A 1095 -4.82 35.29 -33.73
N ASP A 1096 -5.43 36.23 -32.99
CA ASP A 1096 -4.82 37.51 -32.59
C ASP A 1096 -4.07 38.24 -33.73
N ALA A 1097 -4.80 38.53 -34.82
CA ALA A 1097 -4.28 39.19 -36.02
C ALA A 1097 -3.04 38.50 -36.65
N GLY A 1098 -2.95 37.17 -36.53
CA GLY A 1098 -1.83 36.38 -37.06
C GLY A 1098 -0.61 36.27 -36.13
N ARG A 1099 -0.70 36.72 -34.88
CA ARG A 1099 0.28 36.41 -33.81
C ARG A 1099 0.07 35.02 -33.21
N GLY A 1100 -1.12 34.46 -33.42
CA GLY A 1100 -1.56 33.16 -32.96
C GLY A 1100 -2.12 33.19 -31.52
N ALA A 1101 -3.08 32.31 -31.25
CA ALA A 1101 -3.76 32.27 -29.96
C ALA A 1101 -4.06 30.82 -29.51
N PHE A 1102 -3.97 30.56 -28.20
CA PHE A 1102 -4.41 29.29 -27.62
C PHE A 1102 -5.89 29.34 -27.22
N ARG A 1103 -6.62 28.25 -27.50
CA ARG A 1103 -7.96 27.97 -26.96
C ARG A 1103 -7.97 26.62 -26.22
N PRO A 1104 -8.54 26.51 -25.01
CA PRO A 1104 -8.56 25.26 -24.25
C PRO A 1104 -9.38 24.16 -24.94
N ALA A 1105 -8.94 22.92 -24.74
CA ALA A 1105 -9.68 21.70 -25.08
C ALA A 1105 -10.14 20.99 -23.78
N ALA A 1106 -10.65 19.77 -23.89
CA ALA A 1106 -10.92 18.91 -22.74
C ALA A 1106 -9.59 18.42 -22.16
N ASP A 1107 -9.46 18.38 -20.83
CA ASP A 1107 -8.25 17.86 -20.18
C ASP A 1107 -8.14 16.33 -20.41
N PRO A 1108 -6.93 15.80 -20.71
CA PRO A 1108 -6.69 14.35 -20.81
C PRO A 1108 -6.86 13.65 -19.47
N LYS A 1109 -7.08 12.33 -19.47
CA LYS A 1109 -7.17 11.54 -18.23
C LYS A 1109 -5.84 10.90 -17.87
N VAL A 1110 -5.00 10.64 -18.86
CA VAL A 1110 -3.67 10.05 -18.73
C VAL A 1110 -2.63 11.16 -18.91
N GLY A 1111 -1.84 11.40 -17.87
CA GLY A 1111 -0.68 12.29 -17.92
C GLY A 1111 0.45 11.65 -18.71
N ARG A 1112 1.05 12.38 -19.65
CA ARG A 1112 2.14 11.87 -20.50
C ARG A 1112 3.36 12.79 -20.50
N ASN A 1113 4.55 12.23 -20.36
CA ASN A 1113 5.83 12.95 -20.37
C ASN A 1113 6.81 12.39 -21.41
N TYR A 1114 8.02 12.03 -21.00
CA TYR A 1114 9.03 11.36 -21.82
C TYR A 1114 8.49 10.05 -22.41
N HIS A 1115 9.00 9.61 -23.58
CA HIS A 1115 8.44 8.49 -24.35
C HIS A 1115 6.90 8.58 -24.46
N SER A 1116 6.40 9.68 -25.03
CA SER A 1116 4.98 9.80 -25.37
C SER A 1116 4.77 10.44 -26.74
N GLU A 1117 3.69 10.01 -27.38
CA GLU A 1117 3.42 10.26 -28.79
C GLU A 1117 1.96 10.70 -28.98
N ALA A 1118 1.74 11.51 -30.02
CA ALA A 1118 0.40 11.84 -30.50
C ALA A 1118 0.40 11.99 -32.02
N LEU A 1119 -0.65 11.50 -32.68
CA LEU A 1119 -0.82 11.64 -34.14
C LEU A 1119 -2.27 11.81 -34.55
N LEU A 1120 -2.48 12.42 -35.71
CA LEU A 1120 -3.78 12.58 -36.36
C LEU A 1120 -4.21 11.24 -36.99
N LEU A 1121 -5.45 10.82 -36.77
CA LEU A 1121 -6.06 9.66 -37.42
C LEU A 1121 -6.82 10.07 -38.71
N PRO A 1122 -7.03 9.14 -39.67
CA PRO A 1122 -7.76 9.41 -40.91
C PRO A 1122 -9.19 9.93 -40.73
N ASP A 1123 -9.82 9.69 -39.59
CA ASP A 1123 -11.16 10.19 -39.27
C ASP A 1123 -11.17 11.59 -38.64
N GLY A 1124 -10.01 12.22 -38.42
CA GLY A 1124 -9.86 13.54 -37.80
C GLY A 1124 -9.80 13.54 -36.27
N ARG A 1125 -9.81 12.38 -35.61
CA ARG A 1125 -9.48 12.25 -34.18
C ARG A 1125 -7.96 12.26 -33.97
N VAL A 1126 -7.51 12.48 -32.74
CA VAL A 1126 -6.08 12.39 -32.36
C VAL A 1126 -5.90 11.22 -31.42
N ALA A 1127 -4.95 10.33 -31.70
CA ALA A 1127 -4.55 9.27 -30.78
C ALA A 1127 -3.32 9.68 -29.97
N THR A 1128 -3.25 9.24 -28.72
CA THR A 1128 -2.11 9.48 -27.82
C THR A 1128 -1.65 8.20 -27.15
N PHE A 1129 -0.33 8.07 -26.99
CA PHE A 1129 0.38 6.85 -26.60
C PHE A 1129 1.53 7.21 -25.65
N GLY A 1130 2.02 6.21 -24.91
CA GLY A 1130 3.26 6.31 -24.14
C GLY A 1130 3.23 7.20 -22.90
N SER A 1131 4.15 6.92 -21.99
CA SER A 1131 4.77 7.84 -21.02
C SER A 1131 5.74 7.02 -20.17
N ASP A 1132 6.94 7.51 -19.94
CA ASP A 1132 7.98 6.82 -19.16
C ASP A 1132 8.44 7.68 -17.97
N PRO A 1133 7.56 7.85 -16.95
CA PRO A 1133 7.89 8.61 -15.75
C PRO A 1133 9.09 7.98 -15.04
N LEU A 1134 9.98 8.80 -14.49
CA LEU A 1134 11.11 8.28 -13.69
C LEU A 1134 10.65 7.76 -12.32
N PHE A 1135 9.57 8.35 -11.78
CA PHE A 1135 9.00 7.99 -10.48
C PHE A 1135 7.47 8.00 -10.51
N ASP A 1136 6.86 7.05 -9.81
CA ASP A 1136 5.40 6.90 -9.67
C ASP A 1136 4.79 7.77 -8.56
N ASN A 1137 5.60 8.41 -7.73
CA ASN A 1137 5.14 9.21 -6.59
C ASN A 1137 5.83 10.57 -6.48
N GLU A 1138 5.10 11.53 -5.92
CA GLU A 1138 5.54 12.93 -5.74
C GLU A 1138 6.86 13.06 -4.95
N GLN A 1139 7.13 12.11 -4.04
CA GLN A 1139 8.36 12.10 -3.22
C GLN A 1139 9.58 11.48 -3.93
N ASN A 1140 9.44 10.98 -5.17
CA ASN A 1140 10.53 10.35 -5.94
C ASN A 1140 11.20 9.15 -5.23
N THR A 1141 10.39 8.29 -4.61
CA THR A 1141 10.89 7.11 -3.84
C THR A 1141 10.45 5.76 -4.40
N LYS A 1142 9.58 5.75 -5.41
CA LYS A 1142 9.19 4.56 -6.18
C LYS A 1142 9.50 4.81 -7.64
N LEU A 1143 10.28 3.92 -8.26
CA LEU A 1143 10.52 3.94 -9.70
C LEU A 1143 9.19 3.94 -10.47
N GLY A 1144 9.15 4.68 -11.58
CA GLY A 1144 7.97 4.81 -12.40
C GLY A 1144 7.69 3.56 -13.24
N HIS A 1145 6.42 3.33 -13.58
CA HIS A 1145 6.02 2.32 -14.55
C HIS A 1145 5.65 2.97 -15.89
N PHE A 1146 5.90 2.27 -17.00
CA PHE A 1146 5.57 2.76 -18.33
C PHE A 1146 4.06 2.79 -18.56
N GLU A 1147 3.56 3.87 -19.14
CA GLU A 1147 2.13 4.07 -19.41
C GLU A 1147 1.68 3.36 -20.69
N GLN A 1148 1.08 2.19 -20.53
CA GLN A 1148 0.58 1.36 -21.63
C GLN A 1148 -0.84 1.72 -22.09
N ARG A 1149 -1.55 2.67 -21.44
CA ARG A 1149 -2.89 3.10 -21.84
C ARG A 1149 -2.83 4.10 -23.00
N MET A 1150 -3.64 3.87 -24.02
CA MET A 1150 -3.87 4.82 -25.12
C MET A 1150 -5.17 5.62 -24.89
N GLU A 1151 -5.17 6.89 -25.28
CA GLU A 1151 -6.39 7.70 -25.32
C GLU A 1151 -6.60 8.33 -26.71
N ILE A 1152 -7.85 8.38 -27.16
CA ILE A 1152 -8.29 9.09 -28.36
C ILE A 1152 -9.02 10.37 -27.94
N PHE A 1153 -8.57 11.50 -28.47
CA PHE A 1153 -9.26 12.78 -28.40
C PHE A 1153 -10.14 13.00 -29.64
N THR A 1154 -11.41 13.35 -29.40
CA THR A 1154 -12.37 13.75 -30.44
C THR A 1154 -12.55 15.27 -30.43
N PRO A 1155 -12.11 16.00 -31.48
CA PRO A 1155 -12.19 17.46 -31.53
C PRO A 1155 -13.61 18.04 -31.42
N PRO A 1156 -13.77 19.30 -30.96
CA PRO A 1156 -15.06 19.96 -30.87
C PRO A 1156 -15.82 20.04 -32.20
N SER A 1157 -15.13 20.13 -33.34
CA SER A 1157 -15.74 20.24 -34.66
C SER A 1157 -16.48 18.96 -35.06
N LEU A 1158 -15.96 17.78 -34.73
CA LEU A 1158 -16.64 16.49 -34.95
C LEU A 1158 -17.88 16.34 -34.06
N HIS A 1159 -17.84 16.85 -32.83
CA HIS A 1159 -19.03 16.90 -31.95
C HIS A 1159 -20.10 17.87 -32.42
N LYS A 1160 -19.73 18.95 -33.14
CA LYS A 1160 -20.68 19.90 -33.73
C LYS A 1160 -21.35 19.33 -34.98
N SER A 1161 -20.58 18.74 -35.88
CA SER A 1161 -21.07 18.23 -37.18
C SER A 1161 -21.73 16.85 -37.06
N GLY A 1162 -21.14 15.93 -36.29
CA GLY A 1162 -21.60 14.55 -36.18
C GLY A 1162 -21.77 13.89 -37.55
N LYS A 1163 -22.97 13.35 -37.83
CA LYS A 1163 -23.32 12.75 -39.12
C LYS A 1163 -23.35 13.75 -40.30
N ASN A 1164 -23.34 15.05 -40.03
CA ASN A 1164 -23.37 16.11 -41.06
C ASN A 1164 -21.97 16.59 -41.47
N ARG A 1165 -20.89 15.92 -41.02
CA ARG A 1165 -19.52 16.26 -41.44
C ARG A 1165 -19.36 16.17 -42.97
N PRO A 1166 -18.43 16.93 -43.59
CA PRO A 1166 -18.11 16.79 -45.00
C PRO A 1166 -17.79 15.34 -45.41
N VAL A 1167 -18.09 14.96 -46.65
CA VAL A 1167 -17.80 13.62 -47.18
C VAL A 1167 -17.17 13.73 -48.57
N LEU A 1168 -16.04 13.05 -48.75
CA LEU A 1168 -15.47 12.74 -50.07
C LEU A 1168 -15.85 11.31 -50.44
N GLY A 1169 -16.45 11.15 -51.62
CA GLY A 1169 -16.80 9.87 -52.22
C GLY A 1169 -15.68 9.32 -53.09
N ALA A 1170 -16.04 8.72 -54.23
CA ALA A 1170 -15.10 8.18 -55.20
C ALA A 1170 -14.24 9.28 -55.85
N GLY A 1171 -12.95 8.99 -56.03
CA GLY A 1171 -11.94 9.80 -56.70
C GLY A 1171 -10.63 9.01 -56.82
N PRO A 1172 -9.57 9.57 -57.43
CA PRO A 1172 -8.32 8.84 -57.69
C PRO A 1172 -7.47 8.68 -56.42
N GLY A 1173 -6.95 7.47 -56.19
CA GLY A 1173 -6.02 7.17 -55.08
C GLY A 1173 -4.54 7.48 -55.40
N VAL A 1174 -4.21 7.73 -56.68
CA VAL A 1174 -2.91 8.22 -57.13
C VAL A 1174 -3.13 9.57 -57.78
N LEU A 1175 -2.31 10.57 -57.44
CA LEU A 1175 -2.41 11.91 -58.01
C LEU A 1175 -2.17 11.88 -59.53
N PRO A 1176 -3.10 12.40 -60.37
CA PRO A 1176 -2.89 12.45 -61.81
C PRO A 1176 -1.72 13.37 -62.22
N ALA A 1177 -1.17 13.13 -63.42
CA ALA A 1177 0.03 13.83 -63.92
C ALA A 1177 -0.16 15.33 -64.21
N ASP A 1178 -1.40 15.83 -64.21
CA ASP A 1178 -1.72 17.27 -64.27
C ASP A 1178 -1.76 17.93 -62.87
N GLY A 1179 -1.74 17.14 -61.78
CA GLY A 1179 -1.81 17.61 -60.40
C GLY A 1179 -3.23 17.80 -59.86
N ARG A 1180 -4.26 17.45 -60.65
CA ARG A 1180 -5.67 17.73 -60.32
C ARG A 1180 -6.43 16.44 -60.05
N ALA A 1181 -7.03 16.34 -58.86
CA ALA A 1181 -7.79 15.17 -58.45
C ALA A 1181 -9.26 15.53 -58.18
N THR A 1182 -10.19 14.84 -58.85
CA THR A 1182 -11.64 15.10 -58.69
C THR A 1182 -12.31 14.00 -57.87
N PHE A 1183 -13.05 14.42 -56.85
CA PHE A 1183 -13.78 13.56 -55.92
C PHE A 1183 -15.27 13.88 -55.96
N ARG A 1184 -16.13 12.85 -55.94
CA ARG A 1184 -17.58 13.04 -55.77
C ARG A 1184 -17.89 13.55 -54.36
N THR A 1185 -18.87 14.44 -54.23
CA THR A 1185 -19.40 14.86 -52.94
C THR A 1185 -20.84 15.35 -53.10
N ALA A 1186 -21.70 15.05 -52.13
CA ALA A 1186 -23.11 15.45 -52.18
C ALA A 1186 -23.31 16.96 -51.92
N HIS A 1187 -22.33 17.61 -51.28
CA HIS A 1187 -22.43 18.99 -50.81
C HIS A 1187 -21.16 19.82 -51.12
N PRO A 1188 -20.77 19.96 -52.39
CA PRO A 1188 -19.59 20.74 -52.77
C PRO A 1188 -19.68 22.20 -52.34
N GLU A 1189 -20.90 22.74 -52.22
CA GLU A 1189 -21.16 24.11 -51.76
C GLU A 1189 -20.63 24.36 -50.34
N LYS A 1190 -20.70 23.38 -49.44
CA LYS A 1190 -20.32 23.50 -48.02
C LYS A 1190 -18.81 23.49 -47.78
N LEU A 1191 -18.03 22.99 -48.73
CA LEU A 1191 -16.57 22.86 -48.60
C LEU A 1191 -15.90 24.23 -48.74
N VAL A 1192 -15.01 24.60 -47.83
CA VAL A 1192 -14.29 25.89 -47.87
C VAL A 1192 -12.79 25.73 -48.09
N SER A 1193 -12.20 24.58 -47.72
CA SER A 1193 -10.80 24.31 -47.97
C SER A 1193 -10.50 22.82 -48.11
N ALA A 1194 -9.35 22.51 -48.72
CA ALA A 1194 -8.76 21.17 -48.76
C ALA A 1194 -7.33 21.21 -48.24
N ARG A 1195 -6.93 20.13 -47.55
CA ARG A 1195 -5.58 19.91 -47.03
C ARG A 1195 -5.06 18.55 -47.43
N LEU A 1196 -3.85 18.51 -47.97
CA LEU A 1196 -3.08 17.30 -48.19
C LEU A 1196 -2.10 17.17 -47.03
N MET A 1197 -2.38 16.24 -46.11
CA MET A 1197 -1.65 16.10 -44.85
C MET A 1197 -0.78 14.86 -44.87
N ARG A 1198 0.53 15.02 -44.66
CA ARG A 1198 1.44 13.88 -44.55
C ARG A 1198 1.24 13.22 -43.18
N PRO A 1199 1.06 11.90 -43.11
CA PRO A 1199 0.92 11.18 -41.84
C PRO A 1199 2.18 11.28 -40.98
N SER A 1200 1.99 11.34 -39.66
CA SER A 1200 3.06 11.38 -38.67
C SER A 1200 3.86 10.07 -38.61
N ALA A 1201 5.16 10.20 -38.35
CA ALA A 1201 5.98 9.20 -37.70
C ALA A 1201 6.71 9.90 -36.54
N VAL A 1202 6.26 9.64 -35.31
CA VAL A 1202 6.56 10.45 -34.14
C VAL A 1202 7.20 9.61 -33.03
N THR A 1203 8.21 10.19 -32.39
CA THR A 1203 8.85 9.69 -31.17
C THR A 1203 9.59 10.83 -30.48
N HIS A 1204 9.81 10.77 -29.15
CA HIS A 1204 10.70 11.71 -28.43
C HIS A 1204 10.46 13.20 -28.78
N THR A 1205 9.20 13.65 -28.78
CA THR A 1205 8.77 15.01 -29.17
C THR A 1205 9.10 15.46 -30.60
N THR A 1206 9.56 14.55 -31.46
CA THR A 1206 10.07 14.81 -32.79
C THR A 1206 9.18 14.12 -33.84
N ASP A 1207 8.62 14.92 -34.74
CA ASP A 1207 7.89 14.48 -35.93
C ASP A 1207 8.26 15.42 -37.08
N VAL A 1208 9.08 14.93 -38.01
CA VAL A 1208 9.54 15.66 -39.20
C VAL A 1208 8.73 15.32 -40.45
N GLU A 1209 7.83 14.34 -40.35
CA GLU A 1209 6.95 13.91 -41.44
C GLU A 1209 5.72 14.81 -41.52
N GLN A 1210 5.05 15.10 -40.39
CA GLN A 1210 3.78 15.82 -40.40
C GLN A 1210 3.89 17.21 -41.04
N ARG A 1211 3.05 17.43 -42.06
CA ARG A 1211 2.89 18.72 -42.74
C ARG A 1211 1.50 18.79 -43.36
N SER A 1212 0.92 19.99 -43.39
CA SER A 1212 -0.40 20.24 -43.98
C SER A 1212 -0.27 21.21 -45.15
N ILE A 1213 -0.51 20.74 -46.37
CA ILE A 1213 -0.39 21.51 -47.60
C ILE A 1213 -1.77 22.01 -48.01
N ALA A 1214 -1.94 23.32 -48.20
CA ALA A 1214 -3.18 23.86 -48.75
C ALA A 1214 -3.35 23.48 -50.23
N LEU A 1215 -4.55 23.07 -50.63
CA LEU A 1215 -4.88 22.77 -52.02
C LEU A 1215 -5.81 23.82 -52.62
N GLY A 1216 -5.69 24.06 -53.93
CA GLY A 1216 -6.72 24.76 -54.68
C GLY A 1216 -8.02 23.94 -54.68
N LEU A 1217 -9.18 24.61 -54.63
CA LEU A 1217 -10.49 23.95 -54.49
C LEU A 1217 -11.48 24.49 -55.52
N THR A 1218 -11.80 23.69 -56.54
CA THR A 1218 -12.81 24.02 -57.56
C THR A 1218 -14.08 23.18 -57.33
N LYS A 1219 -15.23 23.84 -57.21
CA LYS A 1219 -16.53 23.18 -57.00
C LYS A 1219 -17.19 22.88 -58.33
N GLY A 1220 -17.72 21.66 -58.50
CA GLY A 1220 -18.49 21.24 -59.67
C GLY A 1220 -19.82 20.57 -59.27
N PRO A 1221 -20.70 20.24 -60.24
CA PRO A 1221 -21.97 19.56 -59.96
C PRO A 1221 -21.74 18.18 -59.33
N GLY A 1222 -22.04 18.03 -58.04
CA GLY A 1222 -21.85 16.79 -57.28
C GLY A 1222 -20.39 16.36 -57.10
N SER A 1223 -19.43 17.27 -57.27
CA SER A 1223 -18.00 16.97 -57.20
C SER A 1223 -17.15 18.16 -56.76
N VAL A 1224 -15.94 17.87 -56.33
CA VAL A 1224 -14.92 18.86 -56.03
C VAL A 1224 -13.58 18.41 -56.63
N THR A 1225 -12.91 19.33 -57.32
CA THR A 1225 -11.55 19.13 -57.85
C THR A 1225 -10.56 19.84 -56.95
N VAL A 1226 -9.60 19.09 -56.42
CA VAL A 1226 -8.46 19.65 -55.69
C VAL A 1226 -7.26 19.81 -56.62
N ASP A 1227 -6.47 20.86 -56.39
CA ASP A 1227 -5.28 21.20 -57.15
C ASP A 1227 -4.06 21.22 -56.23
N VAL A 1228 -3.05 20.41 -56.54
CA VAL A 1228 -1.84 20.23 -55.72
C VAL A 1228 -0.74 21.17 -56.25
N PRO A 1229 -0.12 22.01 -55.40
CA PRO A 1229 1.00 22.86 -55.82
C PRO A 1229 2.20 21.97 -56.17
N ARG A 1230 2.67 22.05 -57.42
CA ARG A 1230 3.74 21.19 -57.96
C ARG A 1230 4.98 21.97 -58.41
N GLU A 1231 5.04 23.28 -58.16
CA GLU A 1231 6.23 24.07 -58.52
C GLU A 1231 7.48 23.69 -57.71
N ASP A 1232 7.34 22.97 -56.60
CA ASP A 1232 8.44 22.58 -55.72
C ASP A 1232 8.18 21.24 -55.01
N ALA A 1233 9.00 20.23 -55.33
CA ALA A 1233 8.93 18.90 -54.73
C ALA A 1233 9.33 18.87 -53.24
N ALA A 1234 10.05 19.88 -52.73
CA ALA A 1234 10.37 19.97 -51.31
C ALA A 1234 9.15 20.39 -50.45
N LEU A 1235 8.21 21.13 -51.06
CA LEU A 1235 6.92 21.48 -50.44
C LEU A 1235 5.98 20.27 -50.37
N VAL A 1236 5.91 19.48 -51.46
CA VAL A 1236 5.11 18.26 -51.55
C VAL A 1236 6.00 17.06 -51.93
N PRO A 1237 6.78 16.51 -50.97
CA PRO A 1237 7.62 15.35 -51.25
C PRO A 1237 6.82 14.14 -51.72
N PRO A 1238 7.41 13.23 -52.52
CA PRO A 1238 6.74 12.00 -52.91
C PRO A 1238 6.40 11.14 -51.68
N GLY A 1239 5.29 10.41 -51.75
CA GLY A 1239 4.74 9.62 -50.64
C GLY A 1239 3.22 9.65 -50.56
N TRP A 1240 2.67 9.07 -49.48
CA TRP A 1240 1.23 9.00 -49.24
C TRP A 1240 0.75 10.13 -48.31
N TYR A 1241 -0.46 10.61 -48.59
CA TYR A 1241 -1.06 11.73 -47.88
C TYR A 1241 -2.54 11.48 -47.57
N MET A 1242 -2.99 12.02 -46.44
CA MET A 1242 -4.40 12.14 -46.09
C MET A 1242 -4.98 13.42 -46.70
N LEU A 1243 -5.88 13.28 -47.67
CA LEU A 1243 -6.67 14.38 -48.21
C LEU A 1243 -7.91 14.63 -47.34
N PHE A 1244 -7.95 15.76 -46.65
CA PHE A 1244 -9.11 16.26 -45.93
C PHE A 1244 -9.77 17.43 -46.67
N VAL A 1245 -11.10 17.52 -46.61
CA VAL A 1245 -11.85 18.77 -46.88
C VAL A 1245 -12.52 19.26 -45.61
N THR A 1246 -12.61 20.58 -45.43
CA THR A 1246 -13.27 21.20 -44.29
C THR A 1246 -14.43 22.11 -44.72
N ASP A 1247 -15.44 22.23 -43.85
CA ASP A 1247 -16.52 23.21 -43.98
C ASP A 1247 -16.20 24.53 -43.23
N ALA A 1248 -17.10 25.52 -43.38
CA ALA A 1248 -16.98 26.82 -42.72
C ALA A 1248 -17.00 26.76 -41.17
N ALA A 1249 -17.40 25.62 -40.57
CA ALA A 1249 -17.39 25.40 -39.12
C ALA A 1249 -16.13 24.67 -38.63
N GLY A 1250 -15.18 24.38 -39.52
CA GLY A 1250 -13.95 23.64 -39.23
C GLY A 1250 -14.15 22.13 -39.04
N ALA A 1251 -15.30 21.57 -39.45
CA ALA A 1251 -15.48 20.13 -39.46
C ALA A 1251 -14.80 19.52 -40.69
N SER A 1252 -13.93 18.55 -40.47
CA SER A 1252 -13.25 17.80 -41.53
C SER A 1252 -14.09 16.63 -42.05
N SER A 1253 -13.85 16.22 -43.28
CA SER A 1253 -14.21 14.89 -43.76
C SER A 1253 -13.37 13.81 -43.07
N GLU A 1254 -13.75 12.56 -43.26
CA GLU A 1254 -12.75 11.47 -43.23
C GLU A 1254 -11.78 11.67 -44.40
N ALA A 1255 -10.51 11.28 -44.20
CA ALA A 1255 -9.48 11.44 -45.20
C ALA A 1255 -9.67 10.48 -46.38
N LYS A 1256 -9.21 10.89 -47.56
CA LYS A 1256 -8.88 9.97 -48.65
C LYS A 1256 -7.38 9.87 -48.78
N TRP A 1257 -6.86 8.65 -48.83
CA TRP A 1257 -5.45 8.42 -49.11
C TRP A 1257 -5.14 8.75 -50.57
N VAL A 1258 -4.15 9.62 -50.78
CA VAL A 1258 -3.67 10.04 -52.11
C VAL A 1258 -2.16 9.83 -52.17
N HIS A 1259 -1.73 9.09 -53.18
CA HIS A 1259 -0.31 8.85 -53.46
C HIS A 1259 0.25 9.91 -54.41
N VAL A 1260 1.28 10.63 -53.98
CA VAL A 1260 2.08 11.55 -54.80
C VAL A 1260 3.37 10.82 -55.20
N LYS A 1261 3.64 10.75 -56.51
CA LYS A 1261 4.75 10.00 -57.10
C LYS A 1261 5.96 10.87 -57.40
#